data_AF-A0A7C3YGN6-F1
#
_entry.id   AF-A0A7C3YGN6-F1
#
_cell.length_a   1.000
_cell.length_b   1.000
_cell.length_c   1.000
_cell.angle_alpha   90.00
_cell.angle_beta   90.00
_cell.angle_gamma   90.00
#
_symmetry.space_group_name_H-M   'P 1'
#
loop_
_entity.id
_entity.type
_entity.pdbx_description
1 polymer ?
#
loop_
_entity_poly.entity_id
_entity_poly.type
_entity_poly.pdbx_seq_one_letter_code
_entity_poly.pdbx_strand_id
1 'polypeptide(L)'
;MRQLSILLITILIAGSWPFTEAKQSAVNPNDASIPSIKDRQNVSCVLVYYNHKPIPQEILRTHDWVIVDPDNPFVNKSGGAKLIAYISVGEIEEHRSYFNEIKKYAIGYNPVWKSYIADVRNPEYRKFLIERVAGSIVERGFDGFFLDTLDSYKLVADEKNEKSFVDALSDFVITLKKRYPDKLIVINRGFEIFDSVYPYIDGFLFEDLFMGLDDNLNYVPVSEDERSYYLEKLRHINEKVPVIVVDYVDPNDREEAIKVMNAIKELGFIPYIADKMLYEIGVDPRTASRGPKVLVYFDPRYGSNWIRRPEEYKNYLLSIFDEYKVNYEVVDADSLAKRLLAGEKAILVPTSDVLPDTVWDGTKDSLIVRWLRSGGTIIWTGDWEFYYIGHKEGIEHKDGIEEVPFGGKVTSAEEVYVEVTEAGKEYIPSLRGFKSMRPFTAKDMLIEAYGKSDSAFDPAAIRVGNGTFIKVASSTDSLGFLYVAELILNKFYGLKVRLTEEPQIPFGGIVYILPSKASSPKWQKEYGDRIYFYVKENLSRYAKLIDDDLKIISSAGYNFIILPIPLDDDPLFLKNLELMNELAWSRRLGILYAILPKWKYGEEWNYLLRGSSANSAIMKLMNFLSNLRSTQGIAVWYGWKDRKFDPGEIKEFYLSLPERLRSIYWVWLDEAYVVEAVKAGLYSNISVVTELYDPLRLALYSRVFEKQIIVTGIWNAESSASWAERMREKLGLGASGRVVGVWIFDDTNDGFGEKYRAYINGELSSPIKRIEKIEDALILPSFSVGSEIDLMIVRKHFPDALISNGGRIVVGGPLSNRWSSIKGVSFTKDSMTVNGTVYTSSWGKRDYCLISIRDGRVYVMGTHRFGTEACLTILPDVGQKTYVVALWTDKNGNGIVDGDEIRVLESG
;
A
#
# COMPACT_ATOMS: atom_id res chain seq x y z
N MET A 1 60.46 42.62 -24.30
CA MET A 1 60.16 43.07 -25.66
C MET A 1 58.76 43.70 -25.65
N ARG A 2 58.70 45.00 -25.99
CA ARG A 2 57.57 45.81 -26.50
C ARG A 2 56.15 45.47 -26.00
N GLN A 3 55.53 46.23 -25.09
CA GLN A 3 54.83 47.52 -25.31
C GLN A 3 53.88 47.56 -26.52
N LEU A 4 52.58 47.77 -26.25
CA LEU A 4 51.66 48.80 -26.80
C LEU A 4 50.23 48.41 -26.35
N SER A 5 49.55 49.07 -25.41
CA SER A 5 49.16 50.49 -25.26
C SER A 5 48.16 50.96 -26.33
N ILE A 6 46.95 51.35 -25.88
CA ILE A 6 46.30 52.69 -26.02
C ILE A 6 44.82 52.57 -25.54
N LEU A 7 44.35 53.26 -24.48
CA LEU A 7 43.98 54.71 -24.32
C LEU A 7 42.76 55.11 -25.18
N LEU A 8 41.73 55.88 -24.79
CA LEU A 8 41.55 57.09 -23.95
C LEU A 8 40.10 57.11 -23.40
N ILE A 9 39.75 57.54 -22.16
CA ILE A 9 39.87 58.84 -21.43
C ILE A 9 38.71 59.84 -21.67
N THR A 10 38.02 60.22 -20.59
CA THR A 10 37.65 61.60 -20.17
C THR A 10 37.32 61.55 -18.65
N ILE A 11 38.08 62.08 -17.65
CA ILE A 11 38.37 63.48 -17.18
C ILE A 11 37.09 64.20 -16.64
N LEU A 12 36.97 64.83 -15.45
CA LEU A 12 37.81 65.14 -14.26
C LEU A 12 36.91 65.59 -13.05
N ILE A 13 37.38 65.29 -11.82
CA ILE A 13 37.46 66.10 -10.55
C ILE A 13 36.23 66.81 -9.95
N ALA A 14 35.91 66.49 -8.67
CA ALA A 14 36.06 67.39 -7.51
C ALA A 14 35.69 66.70 -6.18
N GLY A 15 36.43 67.01 -5.11
CA GLY A 15 35.93 66.93 -3.72
C GLY A 15 36.52 65.83 -2.84
N SER A 16 37.72 66.05 -2.31
CA SER A 16 38.07 65.63 -0.94
C SER A 16 37.00 66.10 0.05
N TRP A 17 36.75 65.38 1.15
CA TRP A 17 36.08 65.88 2.38
C TRP A 17 36.22 64.88 3.56
N PRO A 18 36.01 65.32 4.81
CA PRO A 18 36.89 65.03 5.94
C PRO A 18 36.38 63.97 6.93
N PHE A 19 37.28 63.62 7.86
CA PHE A 19 36.98 63.05 9.18
C PHE A 19 35.84 63.79 9.89
N THR A 20 34.83 63.05 10.34
CA THR A 20 34.02 63.39 11.52
C THR A 20 33.53 62.12 12.23
N GLU A 21 33.99 62.00 13.47
CA GLU A 21 33.42 61.36 14.65
C GLU A 21 32.04 60.69 14.52
N ALA A 22 32.02 59.36 14.62
CA ALA A 22 30.84 58.63 15.07
C ALA A 22 30.82 58.68 16.61
N LYS A 23 29.85 59.40 17.16
CA LYS A 23 29.54 59.48 18.59
C LYS A 23 29.48 58.08 19.22
N GLN A 24 30.24 57.89 20.29
CA GLN A 24 29.91 56.94 21.34
C GLN A 24 28.48 57.24 21.84
N SER A 25 27.51 56.41 21.48
CA SER A 25 26.36 56.20 22.36
C SER A 25 26.85 55.34 23.51
N ALA A 26 27.09 55.95 24.67
CA ALA A 26 27.25 55.24 25.91
C ALA A 26 25.93 54.47 26.18
N VAL A 27 25.89 53.20 25.79
CA VAL A 27 24.91 52.26 26.32
C VAL A 27 25.33 52.01 27.76
N ASN A 28 24.51 52.49 28.69
CA ASN A 28 24.63 52.20 30.10
C ASN A 28 24.58 50.66 30.26
N PRO A 29 25.58 49.99 30.88
CA PRO A 29 25.62 48.52 30.97
C PRO A 29 24.47 47.87 31.75
N ASN A 30 23.55 48.67 32.30
CA ASN A 30 22.47 48.25 33.18
C ASN A 30 21.08 48.24 32.51
N ASP A 31 20.96 48.44 31.19
CA ASP A 31 19.64 48.58 30.53
C ASP A 31 19.37 47.54 29.42
N ALA A 32 20.03 46.37 29.47
CA ALA A 32 19.56 45.22 28.72
C ALA A 32 18.34 44.63 29.44
N SER A 33 17.15 45.16 29.14
CA SER A 33 15.90 44.59 29.64
C SER A 33 15.75 43.16 29.13
N ILE A 34 15.95 42.19 30.03
CA ILE A 34 15.67 40.77 29.80
C ILE A 34 14.18 40.67 29.40
N PRO A 35 13.83 40.04 28.27
CA PRO A 35 12.45 39.86 27.85
C PRO A 35 11.64 39.22 28.98
N SER A 36 10.43 39.74 29.21
CA SER A 36 9.56 39.27 30.28
C SER A 36 9.24 37.78 30.12
N ILE A 37 9.04 37.06 31.24
CA ILE A 37 8.72 35.62 31.29
C ILE A 37 7.52 35.24 30.38
N LYS A 38 6.63 36.19 30.05
CA LYS A 38 5.48 35.96 29.17
C LYS A 38 5.82 35.71 27.69
N ASP A 39 6.97 36.15 27.20
CA ASP A 39 7.38 35.91 25.80
C ASP A 39 8.04 34.53 25.60
N ARG A 40 8.37 33.81 26.69
CA ARG A 40 9.08 32.52 26.67
C ARG A 40 8.17 31.28 26.52
N GLN A 41 6.85 31.46 26.37
CA GLN A 41 5.85 30.37 26.54
C GLN A 41 5.24 29.78 25.24
N ASN A 42 5.74 30.10 24.04
CA ASN A 42 5.11 29.65 22.78
C ASN A 42 5.72 28.39 22.14
N VAL A 43 6.61 27.67 22.82
CA VAL A 43 7.22 26.45 22.25
C VAL A 43 6.40 25.24 22.66
N SER A 44 5.93 24.49 21.65
CA SER A 44 5.07 23.33 21.84
C SER A 44 5.53 22.11 21.03
N CYS A 45 6.40 22.32 20.04
CA CYS A 45 6.88 21.28 19.16
C CYS A 45 8.35 21.47 18.80
N VAL A 46 9.17 20.46 19.10
CA VAL A 46 10.61 20.46 18.87
C VAL A 46 11.00 19.19 18.12
N LEU A 47 11.96 19.32 17.19
CA LEU A 47 12.63 18.21 16.53
C LEU A 47 14.10 18.21 16.92
N VAL A 48 14.67 17.03 17.20
CA VAL A 48 16.13 16.82 17.29
C VAL A 48 16.54 15.85 16.17
N TYR A 49 17.45 16.28 15.29
CA TYR A 49 17.81 15.52 14.09
C TYR A 49 19.28 15.67 13.71
N TYR A 50 20.05 14.58 13.84
CA TYR A 50 21.51 14.56 13.61
C TYR A 50 21.94 13.83 12.34
N ASN A 51 21.00 13.28 11.57
CA ASN A 51 21.35 12.65 10.30
C ASN A 51 21.63 13.67 9.20
N HIS A 52 22.55 13.34 8.30
CA HIS A 52 22.98 14.18 7.18
C HIS A 52 22.09 13.95 5.95
N LYS A 53 20.77 14.02 6.13
CA LYS A 53 19.77 13.96 5.06
C LYS A 53 18.89 15.21 5.04
N PRO A 54 18.22 15.52 3.92
CA PRO A 54 17.26 16.62 3.85
C PRO A 54 16.10 16.44 4.84
N ILE A 55 15.77 17.51 5.57
CA ILE A 55 14.57 17.56 6.41
C ILE A 55 13.38 17.98 5.52
N PRO A 56 12.24 17.28 5.55
CA PRO A 56 11.05 17.68 4.79
C PRO A 56 10.62 19.11 5.09
N GLN A 57 10.29 19.88 4.05
CA GLN A 57 9.90 21.29 4.19
C GLN A 57 8.66 21.50 5.08
N GLU A 58 7.79 20.50 5.18
CA GLU A 58 6.64 20.55 6.08
C GLU A 58 7.07 20.63 7.55
N ILE A 59 8.06 19.84 7.95
CA ILE A 59 8.63 19.84 9.32
C ILE A 59 9.17 21.23 9.66
N LEU A 60 9.97 21.82 8.75
CA LEU A 60 10.52 23.16 8.91
C LEU A 60 9.44 24.28 8.96
N ARG A 61 8.20 23.98 8.55
CA ARG A 61 7.07 24.92 8.56
C ARG A 61 6.12 24.72 9.74
N THR A 62 6.15 23.57 10.42
CA THR A 62 5.18 23.19 11.47
C THR A 62 5.79 23.12 12.87
N HIS A 63 7.12 23.01 12.97
CA HIS A 63 7.85 22.94 14.23
C HIS A 63 8.24 24.35 14.72
N ASP A 64 8.30 24.50 16.03
CA ASP A 64 8.72 25.77 16.64
C ASP A 64 10.25 25.83 16.60
N TRP A 65 10.92 24.79 17.12
CA TRP A 65 12.38 24.65 17.12
C TRP A 65 12.83 23.36 16.42
N VAL A 66 13.94 23.46 15.69
CA VAL A 66 14.60 22.33 15.02
C VAL A 66 16.06 22.35 15.41
N ILE A 67 16.46 21.39 16.23
CA ILE A 67 17.83 21.18 16.73
C ILE A 67 18.54 20.23 15.78
N VAL A 68 19.66 20.66 15.22
CA VAL A 68 20.42 19.88 14.22
C VAL A 68 21.92 19.97 14.45
N ASP A 69 22.63 18.99 13.91
CA ASP A 69 24.08 19.11 13.74
C ASP A 69 24.37 20.23 12.72
N PRO A 70 25.16 21.26 13.07
CA PRO A 70 25.49 22.31 12.13
C PRO A 70 26.24 21.77 10.90
N ASP A 71 26.93 20.64 10.93
CA ASP A 71 27.66 20.12 9.76
C ASP A 71 26.75 19.43 8.71
N ASN A 72 25.44 19.34 8.93
CA ASN A 72 24.49 18.83 7.94
C ASN A 72 24.37 19.80 6.73
N PRO A 73 24.77 19.39 5.49
CA PRO A 73 24.79 20.26 4.32
C PRO A 73 23.42 20.56 3.72
N PHE A 74 22.37 19.82 4.13
CA PHE A 74 21.03 19.95 3.57
C PHE A 74 20.12 20.90 4.36
N VAL A 75 20.57 21.38 5.51
CA VAL A 75 19.81 22.31 6.34
C VAL A 75 20.04 23.72 5.84
N ASN A 76 18.98 24.35 5.32
CA ASN A 76 19.00 25.72 4.86
C ASN A 76 17.84 26.50 5.51
N LYS A 77 18.03 27.79 5.78
CA LYS A 77 17.03 28.65 6.44
C LYS A 77 15.81 28.87 5.53
N SER A 78 14.93 27.89 5.50
CA SER A 78 13.71 27.87 4.68
C SER A 78 12.58 27.26 5.50
N GLY A 79 11.72 28.12 6.05
CA GLY A 79 10.66 27.67 6.95
C GLY A 79 10.28 28.71 8.01
N GLY A 80 9.30 28.35 8.84
CA GLY A 80 8.87 29.14 10.00
C GLY A 80 9.60 28.77 11.30
N ALA A 81 10.22 27.58 11.36
CA ALA A 81 10.91 27.08 12.53
C ALA A 81 12.20 27.86 12.83
N LYS A 82 12.54 27.97 14.12
CA LYS A 82 13.85 28.44 14.58
C LYS A 82 14.86 27.31 14.49
N LEU A 83 15.95 27.56 13.76
CA LEU A 83 17.00 26.57 13.58
C LEU A 83 18.07 26.72 14.67
N ILE A 84 18.29 25.68 15.45
CA ILE A 84 19.20 25.69 16.61
C ILE A 84 20.35 24.70 16.33
N ALA A 85 21.59 25.18 16.45
CA ALA A 85 22.77 24.35 16.19
C ALA A 85 23.28 23.68 17.45
N TYR A 86 23.51 22.37 17.37
CA TYR A 86 24.20 21.60 18.40
C TYR A 86 25.65 22.05 18.59
N ILE A 87 26.07 22.15 19.86
CA ILE A 87 27.45 22.35 20.31
C ILE A 87 27.69 21.46 21.54
N SER A 88 28.57 20.46 21.42
CA SER A 88 29.14 19.80 22.59
C SER A 88 30.07 20.74 23.35
N VAL A 89 29.74 21.08 24.59
CA VAL A 89 30.53 22.02 25.41
C VAL A 89 31.55 21.27 26.26
N GLY A 90 31.12 20.22 26.96
CA GLY A 90 31.95 19.45 27.87
C GLY A 90 32.75 18.34 27.21
N GLU A 91 32.50 18.04 25.94
CA GLU A 91 33.23 17.00 25.20
C GLU A 91 33.75 17.48 23.83
N ILE A 92 34.84 16.85 23.38
CA ILE A 92 35.52 17.08 22.12
C ILE A 92 35.30 15.87 21.22
N GLU A 93 34.60 16.09 20.11
CA GLU A 93 34.18 15.05 19.17
C GLU A 93 35.20 14.86 18.03
N GLU A 94 35.58 13.61 17.72
CA GLU A 94 36.63 13.31 16.74
C GLU A 94 36.29 13.70 15.30
N HIS A 95 35.01 13.75 14.95
CA HIS A 95 34.55 14.04 13.59
C HIS A 95 34.55 15.53 13.24
N ARG A 96 34.68 16.44 14.22
CA ARG A 96 34.66 17.88 13.99
C ARG A 96 35.90 18.34 13.22
N SER A 97 35.71 19.24 12.26
CA SER A 97 36.81 19.80 11.44
C SER A 97 37.92 20.45 12.27
N TYR A 98 37.59 20.95 13.47
CA TYR A 98 38.51 21.59 14.40
C TYR A 98 39.10 20.67 15.49
N PHE A 99 38.84 19.36 15.44
CA PHE A 99 39.25 18.41 16.48
C PHE A 99 40.73 18.52 16.90
N ASN A 100 41.65 18.52 15.92
CA ASN A 100 43.09 18.54 16.16
C ASN A 100 43.56 19.82 16.89
N GLU A 101 42.81 20.93 16.78
CA GLU A 101 43.18 22.19 17.41
C GLU A 101 42.81 22.24 18.90
N ILE A 102 41.72 21.57 19.26
CA ILE A 102 41.15 21.59 20.62
C ILE A 102 41.43 20.33 21.43
N LYS A 103 41.87 19.23 20.81
CA LYS A 103 42.22 17.98 21.52
C LYS A 103 43.18 18.19 22.70
N LYS A 104 44.07 19.19 22.61
CA LYS A 104 45.00 19.58 23.69
C LYS A 104 44.32 19.99 25.01
N TYR A 105 43.02 20.28 25.00
CA TYR A 105 42.23 20.62 26.18
C TYR A 105 41.53 19.40 26.82
N ALA A 106 41.74 18.19 26.29
CA ALA A 106 41.16 16.97 26.85
C ALA A 106 41.76 16.61 28.22
N ILE A 107 40.89 16.25 29.17
CA ILE A 107 41.22 15.81 30.54
C ILE A 107 40.67 14.42 30.88
N GLY A 108 39.95 13.79 29.94
CA GLY A 108 39.44 12.43 30.08
C GLY A 108 38.88 11.91 28.76
N TYR A 109 38.28 10.72 28.81
CA TYR A 109 37.66 10.08 27.66
C TYR A 109 36.35 9.40 28.07
N ASN A 110 35.30 9.60 27.27
CA ASN A 110 34.00 8.97 27.45
C ASN A 110 33.88 7.79 26.47
N PRO A 111 33.94 6.53 26.94
CA PRO A 111 33.94 5.36 26.07
C PRO A 111 32.58 5.09 25.41
N VAL A 112 31.48 5.57 25.99
CA VAL A 112 30.12 5.37 25.46
C VAL A 112 29.96 6.13 24.15
N TRP A 113 30.32 7.42 24.14
CA TRP A 113 30.17 8.31 22.98
C TRP A 113 31.44 8.47 22.14
N LYS A 114 32.54 7.83 22.53
CA LYS A 114 33.85 7.89 21.85
C LYS A 114 34.37 9.31 21.66
N SER A 115 34.26 10.11 22.71
CA SER A 115 34.58 11.53 22.76
C SER A 115 35.56 11.83 23.92
N TYR A 116 36.27 12.96 23.86
CA TYR A 116 37.18 13.36 24.94
C TYR A 116 36.53 14.39 25.86
N ILE A 117 36.66 14.22 27.17
CA ILE A 117 36.13 15.17 28.15
C ILE A 117 37.02 16.42 28.13
N ALA A 118 36.43 17.59 27.94
CA ALA A 118 37.13 18.87 27.81
C ALA A 118 37.33 19.58 29.16
N ASP A 119 38.48 20.24 29.34
CA ASP A 119 38.67 21.15 30.46
C ASP A 119 37.98 22.50 30.21
N VAL A 120 36.69 22.57 30.51
CA VAL A 120 35.88 23.80 30.39
C VAL A 120 36.38 24.94 31.29
N ARG A 121 37.24 24.66 32.29
CA ARG A 121 37.85 25.70 33.13
C ARG A 121 38.93 26.47 32.37
N ASN A 122 39.47 25.90 31.29
CA ASN A 122 40.45 26.56 30.44
C ASN A 122 39.80 27.72 29.65
N PRO A 123 40.22 28.98 29.89
CA PRO A 123 39.60 30.14 29.23
C PRO A 123 39.82 30.16 27.71
N GLU A 124 40.94 29.62 27.22
CA GLU A 124 41.20 29.55 25.77
C GLU A 124 40.27 28.56 25.06
N TYR A 125 39.91 27.45 25.74
CA TYR A 125 38.91 26.52 25.22
C TYR A 125 37.52 27.16 25.16
N ARG A 126 37.07 27.83 26.23
CA ARG A 126 35.79 28.56 26.23
C ARG A 126 35.76 29.64 25.16
N LYS A 127 36.85 30.41 25.02
CA LYS A 127 36.99 31.44 23.99
C LYS A 127 36.91 30.84 22.59
N PHE A 128 37.54 29.69 22.34
CA PHE A 128 37.46 28.98 21.08
C PHE A 128 36.01 28.62 20.70
N LEU A 129 35.26 28.04 21.63
CA LEU A 129 33.86 27.68 21.41
C LEU A 129 33.00 28.92 21.12
N ILE A 130 33.16 30.00 21.89
CA ILE A 130 32.36 31.23 21.76
C ILE A 130 32.69 32.01 20.48
N GLU A 131 33.96 32.19 20.15
CA GLU A 131 34.38 33.05 19.05
C GLU A 131 34.36 32.31 17.72
N ARG A 132 34.77 31.03 17.68
CA ARG A 132 34.93 30.29 16.42
C ARG A 132 33.73 29.41 16.10
N VAL A 133 33.32 28.55 17.05
CA VAL A 133 32.24 27.58 16.80
C VAL A 133 30.90 28.31 16.75
N ALA A 134 30.54 29.01 17.82
CA ALA A 134 29.31 29.81 17.87
C ALA A 134 29.33 30.96 16.84
N GLY A 135 30.49 31.58 16.59
CA GLY A 135 30.64 32.60 15.53
C GLY A 135 30.26 32.07 14.14
N SER A 136 30.80 30.92 13.75
CA SER A 136 30.48 30.24 12.48
C SER A 136 28.98 29.89 12.37
N ILE A 137 28.38 29.39 13.44
CA ILE A 137 26.94 29.09 13.51
C ILE A 137 26.11 30.37 13.25
N VAL A 138 26.50 31.50 13.83
CA VAL A 138 25.81 32.79 13.63
C VAL A 138 25.97 33.28 12.20
N GLU A 139 27.17 33.20 11.61
CA GLU A 139 27.44 33.58 10.22
C GLU A 139 26.59 32.76 9.23
N ARG A 140 26.31 31.50 9.56
CA ARG A 140 25.46 30.59 8.79
C ARG A 140 23.96 30.81 9.00
N GLY A 141 23.57 31.76 9.85
CA GLY A 141 22.19 32.23 9.99
C GLY A 141 21.31 31.43 10.95
N PHE A 142 21.88 30.55 11.77
CA PHE A 142 21.14 29.84 12.83
C PHE A 142 20.54 30.82 13.84
N ASP A 143 19.41 30.46 14.42
CA ASP A 143 18.65 31.28 15.37
C ASP A 143 19.08 31.03 16.83
N GLY A 144 19.82 29.95 17.10
CA GLY A 144 20.28 29.64 18.45
C GLY A 144 21.33 28.53 18.56
N PHE A 145 21.67 28.22 19.80
CA PHE A 145 22.64 27.21 20.21
C PHE A 145 21.96 26.18 21.13
N PHE A 146 22.21 24.91 20.88
CA PHE A 146 21.88 23.81 21.78
C PHE A 146 23.18 23.31 22.40
N LEU A 147 23.33 23.50 23.70
CA LEU A 147 24.56 23.24 24.45
C LEU A 147 24.47 21.88 25.14
N ASP A 148 25.28 20.94 24.71
CA ASP A 148 25.27 19.58 25.24
C ASP A 148 26.50 19.29 26.12
N THR A 149 26.49 18.13 26.77
CA THR A 149 27.57 17.55 27.59
C THR A 149 28.00 18.40 28.78
N LEU A 150 27.06 19.19 29.33
CA LEU A 150 27.31 20.07 30.47
C LEU A 150 27.55 19.34 31.80
N ASP A 151 27.27 18.03 31.86
CA ASP A 151 27.48 17.15 33.00
C ASP A 151 28.68 16.19 32.82
N SER A 152 29.32 16.15 31.65
CA SER A 152 30.44 15.22 31.37
C SER A 152 31.66 15.43 32.27
N TYR A 153 31.81 16.62 32.88
CA TYR A 153 32.88 16.87 33.85
C TYR A 153 32.79 15.93 35.06
N LYS A 154 31.60 15.40 35.39
CA LYS A 154 31.41 14.47 36.52
C LYS A 154 32.16 13.15 36.37
N LEU A 155 32.54 12.77 35.15
CA LEU A 155 33.35 11.58 34.88
C LEU A 155 34.82 11.74 35.31
N VAL A 156 35.29 12.97 35.52
CA VAL A 156 36.70 13.28 35.86
C VAL A 156 36.86 14.15 37.11
N ALA A 157 35.78 14.82 37.54
CA ALA A 157 35.81 15.73 38.68
C ALA A 157 35.85 14.98 40.01
N ASP A 158 36.54 15.59 40.97
CA ASP A 158 36.47 15.23 42.39
C ASP A 158 35.69 16.31 43.15
N GLU A 159 35.25 16.02 44.38
CA GLU A 159 34.47 16.96 45.19
C GLU A 159 35.16 18.33 45.37
N LYS A 160 36.50 18.38 45.30
CA LYS A 160 37.26 19.63 45.50
C LYS A 160 37.26 20.51 44.26
N ASN A 161 37.14 19.91 43.07
CA ASN A 161 37.25 20.61 41.80
C ASN A 161 35.90 20.80 41.08
N GLU A 162 34.84 20.09 41.48
CA GLU A 162 33.50 20.20 40.89
C GLU A 162 33.00 21.65 40.81
N LYS A 163 33.13 22.41 41.90
CA LYS A 163 32.71 23.83 41.91
C LYS A 163 33.38 24.65 40.81
N SER A 164 34.64 24.38 40.49
CA SER A 164 35.36 25.11 39.44
C SER A 164 34.82 24.82 38.04
N PHE A 165 34.31 23.61 37.79
CA PHE A 165 33.64 23.25 36.54
C PHE A 165 32.27 23.94 36.44
N VAL A 166 31.47 23.87 37.50
CA VAL A 166 30.15 24.53 37.58
C VAL A 166 30.27 26.04 37.36
N ASP A 167 31.24 26.69 38.02
CA ASP A 167 31.49 28.12 37.88
C ASP A 167 31.93 28.47 36.43
N ALA A 168 32.80 27.65 35.82
CA ALA A 168 33.28 27.85 34.46
C ALA A 168 32.20 27.63 33.37
N LEU A 169 31.32 26.65 33.56
CA LEU A 169 30.18 26.40 32.68
C LEU A 169 29.12 27.50 32.81
N SER A 170 28.87 27.98 34.03
CA SER A 170 27.99 29.13 34.24
C SER A 170 28.53 30.38 33.54
N ASP A 171 29.83 30.66 33.69
CA ASP A 171 30.53 31.75 33.00
C ASP A 171 30.45 31.60 31.47
N PHE A 172 30.60 30.38 30.96
CA PHE A 172 30.46 30.07 29.53
C PHE A 172 29.10 30.50 28.98
N VAL A 173 28.00 30.02 29.59
CA VAL A 173 26.63 30.29 29.13
C VAL A 173 26.31 31.79 29.19
N ILE A 174 26.68 32.44 30.31
CA ILE A 174 26.47 33.88 30.50
C ILE A 174 27.25 34.68 29.46
N THR A 175 28.51 34.33 29.21
CA THR A 175 29.36 35.03 28.24
C THR A 175 28.87 34.80 26.82
N LEU A 176 28.41 33.60 26.49
CA LEU A 176 27.82 33.28 25.19
C LEU A 176 26.57 34.13 24.93
N LYS A 177 25.63 34.20 25.89
CA LYS A 177 24.42 35.02 25.76
C LYS A 177 24.74 36.51 25.65
N LYS A 178 25.69 37.01 26.43
CA LYS A 178 26.13 38.42 26.35
C LYS A 178 26.73 38.76 25.00
N ARG A 179 27.47 37.85 24.38
CA ARG A 179 28.07 38.05 23.05
C ARG A 179 27.03 37.97 21.93
N TYR A 180 26.05 37.07 22.05
CA TYR A 180 25.01 36.85 21.05
C TYR A 180 23.60 37.03 21.68
N PRO A 181 23.20 38.25 22.05
CA PRO A 181 21.99 38.50 22.85
C PRO A 181 20.69 38.07 22.16
N ASP A 182 20.64 38.13 20.83
CA ASP A 182 19.45 37.79 20.04
C ASP A 182 19.32 36.28 19.73
N LYS A 183 20.28 35.46 20.15
CA LYS A 183 20.29 34.02 19.87
C LYS A 183 19.63 33.24 20.99
N LEU A 184 18.86 32.21 20.64
CA LEU A 184 18.31 31.27 21.60
C LEU A 184 19.44 30.42 22.21
N ILE A 185 19.32 30.08 23.49
CA ILE A 185 20.18 29.09 24.15
C ILE A 185 19.31 28.02 24.77
N VAL A 186 19.46 26.78 24.32
CA VAL A 186 18.88 25.59 24.95
C VAL A 186 20.02 24.79 25.54
N ILE A 187 19.89 24.33 26.78
CA ILE A 187 20.91 23.50 27.43
C ILE A 187 20.40 22.08 27.62
N ASN A 188 21.24 21.07 27.41
CA ASN A 188 20.94 19.70 27.80
C ASN A 188 21.43 19.43 29.22
N ARG A 189 20.53 19.02 30.11
CA ARG A 189 20.84 18.80 31.53
C ARG A 189 21.56 20.01 32.15
N GLY A 190 22.65 19.79 32.89
CA GLY A 190 23.36 20.87 33.60
C GLY A 190 22.58 21.39 34.81
N PHE A 191 21.95 20.49 35.57
CA PHE A 191 21.18 20.83 36.78
C PHE A 191 21.98 21.71 37.76
N GLU A 192 23.29 21.50 37.86
CA GLU A 192 24.18 22.21 38.79
C GLU A 192 24.40 23.69 38.42
N ILE A 193 24.24 24.05 37.13
CA ILE A 193 24.41 25.43 36.67
C ILE A 193 23.08 26.16 36.51
N PHE A 194 21.94 25.45 36.50
CA PHE A 194 20.64 25.96 36.10
C PHE A 194 20.26 27.26 36.83
N ASP A 195 20.32 27.27 38.16
CA ASP A 195 19.93 28.43 38.97
C ASP A 195 20.76 29.70 38.67
N SER A 196 22.00 29.51 38.22
CA SER A 196 22.89 30.62 37.84
C SER A 196 22.65 31.11 36.42
N VAL A 197 22.10 30.27 35.53
CA VAL A 197 22.02 30.55 34.08
C VAL A 197 20.62 30.69 33.53
N TYR A 198 19.55 30.29 34.25
CA TYR A 198 18.16 30.35 33.75
C TYR A 198 17.73 31.73 33.19
N PRO A 199 18.25 32.89 33.66
CA PRO A 199 17.90 34.18 33.05
C PRO A 199 18.42 34.35 31.62
N TYR A 200 19.47 33.60 31.26
CA TYR A 200 20.23 33.71 30.01
C TYR A 200 19.93 32.59 29.00
N ILE A 201 19.15 31.59 29.38
CA ILE A 201 18.71 30.49 28.51
C ILE A 201 17.23 30.64 28.16
N ASP A 202 16.85 29.99 27.07
CA ASP A 202 15.52 30.02 26.48
C ASP A 202 14.79 28.67 26.63
N GLY A 203 15.51 27.56 26.86
CA GLY A 203 14.93 26.24 27.11
C GLY A 203 15.89 25.27 27.80
N PHE A 204 15.35 24.17 28.30
CA PHE A 204 16.08 23.09 28.96
C PHE A 204 15.68 21.75 28.34
N LEU A 205 16.65 20.94 27.93
CA LEU A 205 16.42 19.60 27.39
C LEU A 205 16.85 18.56 28.42
N PHE A 206 16.08 17.48 28.51
CA PHE A 206 16.37 16.34 29.38
C PHE A 206 16.16 15.01 28.66
N GLU A 207 17.09 14.10 28.89
CA GLU A 207 17.14 12.73 28.38
C GLU A 207 17.52 11.83 29.56
N ASP A 208 16.75 10.81 29.94
CA ASP A 208 15.44 10.34 29.48
C ASP A 208 14.46 10.18 30.67
N LEU A 209 13.14 10.12 30.42
CA LEU A 209 12.11 10.20 31.48
C LEU A 209 11.22 8.96 31.63
N PHE A 210 10.75 8.37 30.54
CA PHE A 210 9.93 7.14 30.55
C PHE A 210 10.61 5.98 29.82
N MET A 211 11.22 6.26 28.66
CA MET A 211 11.91 5.30 27.82
C MET A 211 13.29 5.85 27.44
N GLY A 212 14.31 5.05 27.69
CA GLY A 212 15.70 5.43 27.59
C GLY A 212 16.59 4.38 26.93
N LEU A 213 17.89 4.60 27.04
CA LEU A 213 18.91 3.67 26.55
C LEU A 213 19.77 3.14 27.70
N ASP A 214 19.98 1.83 27.75
CA ASP A 214 20.97 1.24 28.66
C ASP A 214 22.42 1.45 28.16
N ASP A 215 23.42 1.02 28.94
CA ASP A 215 24.86 1.11 28.58
C ASP A 215 25.22 0.40 27.26
N ASN A 216 24.35 -0.50 26.78
CA ASN A 216 24.51 -1.24 25.52
C ASN A 216 23.66 -0.65 24.38
N LEU A 217 23.02 0.50 24.59
CA LEU A 217 22.11 1.18 23.65
C LEU A 217 20.87 0.36 23.28
N ASN A 218 20.35 -0.43 24.22
CA ASN A 218 19.03 -1.06 24.12
C ASN A 218 17.94 -0.13 24.65
N TYR A 219 16.77 -0.11 24.01
CA TYR A 219 15.60 0.61 24.49
C TYR A 219 15.06 -0.03 25.76
N VAL A 220 15.00 0.73 26.86
CA VAL A 220 14.57 0.25 28.18
C VAL A 220 13.65 1.26 28.87
N PRO A 221 12.68 0.81 29.69
CA PRO A 221 11.89 1.73 30.51
C PRO A 221 12.73 2.32 31.64
N VAL A 222 12.55 3.61 31.91
CA VAL A 222 13.15 4.30 33.07
C VAL A 222 12.43 3.84 34.34
N SER A 223 13.20 3.55 35.39
CA SER A 223 12.66 3.08 36.67
C SER A 223 11.76 4.13 37.33
N GLU A 224 10.79 3.71 38.13
CA GLU A 224 9.87 4.64 38.79
C GLU A 224 10.57 5.57 39.80
N ASP A 225 11.58 5.06 40.51
CA ASP A 225 12.38 5.84 41.46
C ASP A 225 13.19 6.93 40.74
N GLU A 226 13.87 6.56 39.65
CA GLU A 226 14.66 7.49 38.84
C GLU A 226 13.79 8.56 38.18
N ARG A 227 12.69 8.14 37.56
CA ARG A 227 11.70 9.05 36.99
C ARG A 227 11.17 10.02 38.04
N SER A 228 10.82 9.55 39.23
CA SER A 228 10.30 10.40 40.30
C SER A 228 11.33 11.43 40.77
N TYR A 229 12.60 11.03 40.88
CA TYR A 229 13.71 11.92 41.23
C TYR A 229 13.88 13.07 40.22
N TYR A 230 13.84 12.77 38.91
CA TYR A 230 13.98 13.80 37.89
C TYR A 230 12.73 14.64 37.72
N LEU A 231 11.52 14.06 37.86
CA LEU A 231 10.27 14.82 37.78
C LEU A 231 10.21 16.00 38.75
N GLU A 232 10.74 15.84 39.97
CA GLU A 232 10.80 16.94 40.94
C GLU A 232 11.67 18.10 40.43
N LYS A 233 12.87 17.79 39.91
CA LYS A 233 13.79 18.80 39.35
C LYS A 233 13.23 19.45 38.09
N LEU A 234 12.66 18.66 37.18
CA LEU A 234 12.12 19.16 35.92
C LEU A 234 10.92 20.07 36.15
N ARG A 235 10.07 19.78 37.14
CA ARG A 235 8.98 20.70 37.52
C ARG A 235 9.51 22.05 37.96
N HIS A 236 10.54 22.08 38.81
CA HIS A 236 11.18 23.33 39.23
C HIS A 236 11.75 24.13 38.05
N ILE A 237 12.40 23.44 37.11
CA ILE A 237 12.95 24.05 35.89
C ILE A 237 11.84 24.61 34.99
N ASN A 238 10.76 23.84 34.81
CA ASN A 238 9.64 24.19 33.94
C ASN A 238 8.86 25.44 34.41
N GLU A 239 9.03 25.84 35.68
CA GLU A 239 8.52 27.13 36.18
C GLU A 239 9.26 28.35 35.61
N LYS A 240 10.49 28.16 35.09
CA LYS A 240 11.36 29.26 34.62
C LYS A 240 11.55 29.27 33.11
N VAL A 241 11.71 28.09 32.51
CA VAL A 241 11.96 27.90 31.07
C VAL A 241 11.25 26.63 30.57
N PRO A 242 10.84 26.55 29.30
CA PRO A 242 10.24 25.33 28.76
C PRO A 242 11.20 24.14 28.85
N VAL A 243 10.67 23.00 29.32
CA VAL A 243 11.38 21.72 29.38
C VAL A 243 11.02 20.86 28.17
N ILE A 244 12.03 20.46 27.41
CA ILE A 244 11.97 19.48 26.33
C ILE A 244 12.43 18.14 26.89
N VAL A 245 11.63 17.10 26.70
CA VAL A 245 12.00 15.74 27.09
C VAL A 245 12.18 14.92 25.81
N VAL A 246 13.38 14.37 25.66
CA VAL A 246 13.70 13.44 24.59
C VAL A 246 13.79 12.03 25.17
N ASP A 247 12.94 11.15 24.66
CA ASP A 247 12.86 9.75 25.07
C ASP A 247 13.11 8.84 23.85
N TYR A 248 13.57 7.63 24.09
CA TYR A 248 14.04 6.72 23.05
C TYR A 248 13.15 5.48 22.93
N VAL A 249 12.54 5.31 21.76
CA VAL A 249 11.68 4.15 21.45
C VAL A 249 12.10 3.56 20.10
N ASP A 250 11.96 2.25 19.94
CA ASP A 250 12.19 1.60 18.64
C ASP A 250 11.30 2.25 17.56
N PRO A 251 11.84 2.70 16.41
CA PRO A 251 11.05 3.29 15.33
C PRO A 251 9.92 2.41 14.80
N ASN A 252 10.02 1.09 14.99
CA ASN A 252 8.98 0.14 14.62
C ASN A 252 7.82 0.09 15.63
N ASP A 253 7.97 0.66 16.83
CA ASP A 253 6.96 0.70 17.90
C ASP A 253 6.38 2.11 18.09
N ARG A 254 5.71 2.59 17.03
CA ARG A 254 5.11 3.93 17.02
C ARG A 254 3.98 4.09 18.04
N GLU A 255 3.24 3.03 18.36
CA GLU A 255 2.16 3.10 19.35
C GLU A 255 2.72 3.40 20.75
N GLU A 256 3.81 2.74 21.15
CA GLU A 256 4.50 3.06 22.40
C GLU A 256 5.08 4.47 22.36
N ALA A 257 5.67 4.90 21.24
CA ALA A 257 6.17 6.27 21.09
C ALA A 257 5.05 7.33 21.29
N ILE A 258 3.85 7.13 20.72
CA ILE A 258 2.71 8.03 20.93
C ILE A 258 2.25 8.02 22.40
N LYS A 259 2.26 6.86 23.05
CA LYS A 259 1.90 6.71 24.46
C LYS A 259 2.88 7.47 25.36
N VAL A 260 4.18 7.31 25.16
CA VAL A 260 5.23 8.02 25.89
C VAL A 260 5.14 9.53 25.64
N MET A 261 4.98 9.94 24.37
CA MET A 261 4.79 11.35 24.00
C MET A 261 3.61 11.97 24.76
N ASN A 262 2.47 11.30 24.82
CA ASN A 262 1.29 11.79 25.56
C ASN A 262 1.56 11.87 27.06
N ALA A 263 2.22 10.88 27.66
CA ALA A 263 2.56 10.88 29.08
C ALA A 263 3.46 12.07 29.46
N ILE A 264 4.48 12.36 28.65
CA ILE A 264 5.35 13.53 28.82
C ILE A 264 4.56 14.84 28.67
N LYS A 265 3.68 14.91 27.66
CA LYS A 265 2.84 16.09 27.41
C LYS A 265 1.87 16.38 28.56
N GLU A 266 1.28 15.35 29.15
CA GLU A 266 0.38 15.47 30.30
C GLU A 266 1.07 16.03 31.55
N LEU A 267 2.39 15.84 31.66
CA LEU A 267 3.22 16.44 32.71
C LEU A 267 3.56 17.92 32.47
N GLY A 268 3.15 18.48 31.33
CA GLY A 268 3.40 19.87 30.95
C GLY A 268 4.78 20.11 30.32
N PHE A 269 5.45 19.06 29.84
CA PHE A 269 6.71 19.14 29.10
C PHE A 269 6.49 19.04 27.59
N ILE A 270 7.50 19.41 26.81
CA ILE A 270 7.50 19.31 25.35
C ILE A 270 8.12 17.96 24.94
N PRO A 271 7.34 17.00 24.41
CA PRO A 271 7.87 15.69 24.07
C PRO A 271 8.51 15.64 22.68
N TYR A 272 9.59 14.88 22.57
CA TYR A 272 10.11 14.37 21.29
C TYR A 272 10.62 12.94 21.48
N ILE A 273 10.02 11.98 20.78
CA ILE A 273 10.39 10.56 20.91
C ILE A 273 11.22 10.15 19.71
N ALA A 274 12.48 9.78 19.95
CA ALA A 274 13.46 9.56 18.92
C ALA A 274 13.89 8.10 18.77
N ASP A 275 14.50 7.79 17.64
CA ASP A 275 15.39 6.62 17.53
C ASP A 275 16.72 6.91 18.23
N LYS A 276 17.44 5.85 18.62
CA LYS A 276 18.70 5.98 19.38
C LYS A 276 19.81 6.80 18.72
N MET A 277 19.77 7.00 17.40
CA MET A 277 20.76 7.79 16.68
C MET A 277 20.29 9.22 16.40
N LEU A 278 19.03 9.56 16.68
CA LEU A 278 18.39 10.81 16.26
C LEU A 278 18.45 10.98 14.73
N TYR A 279 18.37 9.86 14.00
CA TYR A 279 18.55 9.80 12.55
C TYR A 279 17.25 9.75 11.75
N GLU A 280 16.15 9.45 12.43
CA GLU A 280 14.82 9.45 11.87
C GLU A 280 14.00 10.63 12.43
N ILE A 281 12.92 10.98 11.74
CA ILE A 281 11.98 11.97 12.28
C ILE A 281 11.12 11.24 13.31
N GLY A 282 11.30 11.61 14.57
CA GLY A 282 10.64 11.02 15.72
C GLY A 282 9.14 11.31 15.83
N VAL A 283 8.57 11.04 17.01
CA VAL A 283 7.17 11.32 17.36
C VAL A 283 7.08 12.50 18.31
N ASP A 284 6.30 13.50 17.92
CA ASP A 284 6.02 14.74 18.65
C ASP A 284 4.55 15.15 18.37
N PRO A 285 4.01 16.22 18.98
CA PRO A 285 2.61 16.59 18.79
C PRO A 285 2.20 16.92 17.33
N ARG A 286 3.13 17.25 16.43
CA ARG A 286 2.88 17.51 15.00
C ARG A 286 3.03 16.24 14.17
N THR A 287 4.00 15.38 14.48
CA THR A 287 4.22 14.12 13.76
C THR A 287 3.32 13.00 14.27
N ALA A 288 2.80 13.08 15.50
CA ALA A 288 1.87 12.10 16.08
C ALA A 288 0.49 12.12 15.41
N SER A 289 0.03 13.28 14.91
CA SER A 289 -1.08 13.31 13.96
C SER A 289 -0.61 12.65 12.67
N ARG A 290 -1.32 11.63 12.20
CA ARG A 290 -0.86 10.64 11.20
C ARG A 290 -0.29 11.18 9.88
N GLY A 291 -0.32 12.47 9.62
CA GLY A 291 0.18 13.11 8.41
C GLY A 291 -0.63 14.37 8.16
N PRO A 292 -0.32 15.14 7.10
CA PRO A 292 -1.13 16.27 6.70
C PRO A 292 -2.57 15.81 6.45
N LYS A 293 -3.53 16.69 6.76
CA LYS A 293 -4.94 16.42 6.47
C LYS A 293 -5.14 16.33 4.96
N VAL A 294 -5.90 15.33 4.51
CA VAL A 294 -6.28 15.13 3.11
C VAL A 294 -7.72 15.57 2.90
N LEU A 295 -7.96 16.57 2.06
CA LEU A 295 -9.29 16.96 1.59
C LEU A 295 -9.61 16.18 0.31
N VAL A 296 -10.55 15.25 0.38
CA VAL A 296 -11.04 14.53 -0.79
C VAL A 296 -12.23 15.29 -1.36
N TYR A 297 -12.06 15.97 -2.48
CA TYR A 297 -13.15 16.71 -3.10
C TYR A 297 -14.04 15.78 -3.93
N PHE A 298 -15.32 15.76 -3.58
CA PHE A 298 -16.38 15.10 -4.32
C PHE A 298 -17.70 15.82 -4.08
N ASP A 299 -18.38 16.20 -5.16
CA ASP A 299 -19.70 16.81 -5.08
C ASP A 299 -20.57 16.32 -6.24
N PRO A 300 -21.66 15.57 -5.98
CA PRO A 300 -22.51 15.03 -7.04
C PRO A 300 -23.28 16.12 -7.81
N ARG A 301 -23.27 17.38 -7.33
CA ARG A 301 -23.88 18.52 -8.02
C ARG A 301 -23.06 19.00 -9.22
N TYR A 302 -21.79 18.59 -9.31
CA TYR A 302 -20.88 19.02 -10.37
C TYR A 302 -20.50 17.82 -11.25
N GLY A 303 -20.42 18.05 -12.56
CA GLY A 303 -20.03 17.03 -13.53
C GLY A 303 -18.53 16.75 -13.52
N SER A 304 -18.14 15.72 -14.29
CA SER A 304 -16.75 15.40 -14.62
C SER A 304 -16.66 15.18 -16.13
N ASN A 305 -15.49 15.37 -16.73
CA ASN A 305 -15.32 15.19 -18.18
C ASN A 305 -14.57 13.89 -18.50
N TRP A 306 -13.33 13.77 -18.04
CA TRP A 306 -12.48 12.60 -18.28
C TRP A 306 -12.71 11.50 -17.24
N ILE A 307 -12.89 11.88 -15.97
CA ILE A 307 -13.12 10.91 -14.90
C ILE A 307 -14.59 10.48 -14.91
N ARG A 308 -14.87 9.28 -15.42
CA ARG A 308 -16.26 8.80 -15.62
C ARG A 308 -17.03 8.50 -14.33
N ARG A 309 -16.35 8.11 -13.25
CA ARG A 309 -16.96 7.58 -12.01
C ARG A 309 -16.29 8.17 -10.77
N PRO A 310 -16.36 9.50 -10.57
CA PRO A 310 -15.68 10.18 -9.47
C PRO A 310 -16.06 9.61 -8.10
N GLU A 311 -17.30 9.16 -7.93
CA GLU A 311 -17.76 8.56 -6.68
C GLU A 311 -17.07 7.22 -6.37
N GLU A 312 -16.85 6.35 -7.36
CA GLU A 312 -16.17 5.07 -7.16
C GLU A 312 -14.69 5.32 -6.78
N TYR A 313 -14.03 6.31 -7.39
CA TYR A 313 -12.67 6.69 -7.02
C TYR A 313 -12.56 7.30 -5.62
N LYS A 314 -13.53 8.14 -5.24
CA LYS A 314 -13.68 8.62 -3.86
C LYS A 314 -13.75 7.42 -2.91
N ASN A 315 -14.69 6.49 -3.13
CA ASN A 315 -14.86 5.32 -2.26
C ASN A 315 -13.59 4.47 -2.17
N TYR A 316 -12.87 4.29 -3.28
CA TYR A 316 -11.59 3.58 -3.30
C TYR A 316 -10.52 4.28 -2.46
N LEU A 317 -10.35 5.60 -2.60
CA LEU A 317 -9.44 6.35 -1.74
C LEU A 317 -9.83 6.22 -0.27
N LEU A 318 -11.12 6.32 0.05
CA LEU A 318 -11.59 6.21 1.43
C LEU A 318 -11.30 4.84 2.03
N SER A 319 -11.53 3.74 1.28
CA SER A 319 -11.23 2.40 1.79
C SER A 319 -9.75 2.23 2.13
N ILE A 320 -8.87 2.76 1.28
CA ILE A 320 -7.43 2.75 1.53
C ILE A 320 -7.08 3.68 2.69
N PHE A 321 -7.69 4.85 2.77
CA PHE A 321 -7.43 5.80 3.84
C PHE A 321 -7.95 5.32 5.19
N ASP A 322 -9.02 4.54 5.25
CA ASP A 322 -9.51 3.93 6.48
C ASP A 322 -8.57 2.81 6.97
N GLU A 323 -8.13 1.93 6.07
CA GLU A 323 -7.13 0.89 6.34
C GLU A 323 -5.79 1.50 6.79
N TYR A 324 -5.34 2.46 5.98
CA TYR A 324 -4.26 3.46 6.12
C TYR A 324 -4.36 4.35 7.35
N LYS A 325 -5.54 4.40 7.96
CA LYS A 325 -5.79 5.25 9.11
C LYS A 325 -5.48 6.74 8.81
N VAL A 326 -5.49 7.17 7.55
CA VAL A 326 -5.17 8.52 7.05
C VAL A 326 -6.12 9.58 7.64
N ASN A 327 -5.61 10.78 7.94
CA ASN A 327 -6.43 11.89 8.41
C ASN A 327 -7.07 12.61 7.20
N TYR A 328 -8.30 12.22 6.83
CA TYR A 328 -8.98 12.79 5.69
C TYR A 328 -10.35 13.40 6.03
N GLU A 329 -10.82 14.31 5.18
CA GLU A 329 -12.18 14.87 5.17
C GLU A 329 -12.71 14.86 3.73
N VAL A 330 -13.92 14.35 3.52
CA VAL A 330 -14.63 14.51 2.24
C VAL A 330 -15.30 15.86 2.22
N VAL A 331 -15.04 16.67 1.19
CA VAL A 331 -15.57 18.02 1.06
C VAL A 331 -16.37 18.18 -0.24
N ASP A 332 -17.53 18.82 -0.13
CA ASP A 332 -18.31 19.31 -1.27
C ASP A 332 -17.83 20.71 -1.69
N ALA A 333 -18.44 21.31 -2.73
CA ALA A 333 -18.00 22.61 -3.27
C ALA A 333 -18.06 23.76 -2.24
N ASP A 334 -19.03 23.74 -1.34
CA ASP A 334 -19.24 24.79 -0.33
C ASP A 334 -18.25 24.63 0.83
N SER A 335 -18.07 23.40 1.30
CA SER A 335 -17.12 23.06 2.36
C SER A 335 -15.68 23.26 1.90
N LEU A 336 -15.35 22.90 0.66
CA LEU A 336 -14.04 23.15 0.06
C LEU A 336 -13.73 24.65 0.10
N ALA A 337 -14.62 25.50 -0.41
CA ALA A 337 -14.44 26.95 -0.39
C ALA A 337 -14.19 27.47 1.05
N LYS A 338 -14.92 26.94 2.04
CA LYS A 338 -14.74 27.32 3.45
C LYS A 338 -13.35 26.94 3.99
N ARG A 339 -12.84 25.74 3.67
CA ARG A 339 -11.51 25.27 4.08
C ARG A 339 -10.39 26.09 3.43
N LEU A 340 -10.52 26.38 2.13
CA LEU A 340 -9.55 27.19 1.39
C LEU A 340 -9.52 28.65 1.88
N LEU A 341 -10.68 29.24 2.18
CA LEU A 341 -10.77 30.59 2.77
C LEU A 341 -10.13 30.68 4.16
N ALA A 342 -10.21 29.61 4.95
CA ALA A 342 -9.57 29.53 6.26
C ALA A 342 -8.03 29.41 6.17
N GLY A 343 -7.46 29.24 4.96
CA GLY A 343 -6.03 29.04 4.77
C GLY A 343 -5.51 27.72 5.33
N GLU A 344 -6.38 26.71 5.42
CA GLU A 344 -6.04 25.40 5.99
C GLU A 344 -4.93 24.74 5.16
N LYS A 345 -3.83 24.36 5.82
CA LYS A 345 -2.74 23.63 5.17
C LYS A 345 -3.14 22.16 5.08
N ALA A 346 -3.54 21.74 3.89
CA ALA A 346 -4.01 20.40 3.60
C ALA A 346 -3.56 19.95 2.21
N ILE A 347 -3.69 18.66 1.94
CA ILE A 347 -3.56 18.07 0.61
C ILE A 347 -4.95 17.97 0.00
N LEU A 348 -5.21 18.65 -1.11
CA LEU A 348 -6.45 18.51 -1.87
C LEU A 348 -6.31 17.42 -2.93
N VAL A 349 -7.22 16.45 -2.92
CA VAL A 349 -7.34 15.39 -3.92
C VAL A 349 -8.73 15.49 -4.57
N PRO A 350 -8.85 16.12 -5.74
CA PRO A 350 -10.07 16.09 -6.53
C PRO A 350 -10.32 14.67 -7.06
N THR A 351 -11.52 14.14 -6.83
CA THR A 351 -11.95 12.85 -7.42
C THR A 351 -12.62 13.04 -8.78
N SER A 352 -12.74 14.28 -9.23
CA SER A 352 -13.20 14.72 -10.54
C SER A 352 -12.13 15.60 -11.19
N ASP A 353 -12.07 15.57 -12.52
CA ASP A 353 -11.18 16.43 -13.33
C ASP A 353 -11.75 17.84 -13.56
N VAL A 354 -12.80 18.20 -12.82
CA VAL A 354 -13.48 19.49 -12.88
C VAL A 354 -13.58 20.07 -11.47
N LEU A 355 -13.21 21.34 -11.32
CA LEU A 355 -13.30 22.06 -10.05
C LEU A 355 -14.53 22.98 -10.05
N PRO A 356 -15.18 23.19 -8.90
CA PRO A 356 -16.41 23.97 -8.83
C PRO A 356 -16.11 25.46 -8.93
N ASP A 357 -17.04 26.20 -9.54
CA ASP A 357 -17.07 27.65 -9.66
C ASP A 357 -16.96 28.39 -8.32
N THR A 358 -17.29 27.74 -7.20
CA THR A 358 -17.10 28.28 -5.85
C THR A 358 -15.63 28.50 -5.46
N VAL A 359 -14.68 27.80 -6.11
CA VAL A 359 -13.25 27.91 -5.82
C VAL A 359 -12.39 28.22 -7.05
N TRP A 360 -12.90 27.90 -8.25
CA TRP A 360 -12.22 28.06 -9.53
C TRP A 360 -13.10 28.80 -10.53
N ASP A 361 -12.80 30.07 -10.79
CA ASP A 361 -13.50 30.95 -11.75
C ASP A 361 -12.70 31.23 -13.03
N GLY A 362 -11.51 30.61 -13.14
CA GLY A 362 -10.60 30.80 -14.27
C GLY A 362 -9.66 31.99 -14.16
N THR A 363 -9.68 32.73 -13.06
CA THR A 363 -8.84 33.90 -12.85
C THR A 363 -7.69 33.63 -11.87
N LYS A 364 -6.67 34.48 -11.91
CA LYS A 364 -5.55 34.42 -10.94
C LYS A 364 -5.99 34.69 -9.49
N ASP A 365 -7.16 35.30 -9.31
CA ASP A 365 -7.72 35.70 -8.03
C ASP A 365 -8.67 34.62 -7.45
N SER A 366 -8.96 33.57 -8.24
CA SER A 366 -9.61 32.34 -7.80
C SER A 366 -9.09 31.89 -6.44
N LEU A 367 -10.02 31.48 -5.58
CA LEU A 367 -9.71 31.07 -4.22
C LEU A 367 -8.68 29.93 -4.18
N ILE A 368 -8.85 28.92 -5.04
CA ILE A 368 -7.93 27.78 -5.10
C ILE A 368 -6.52 28.17 -5.56
N VAL A 369 -6.39 29.12 -6.49
CA VAL A 369 -5.09 29.62 -6.96
C VAL A 369 -4.38 30.40 -5.86
N ARG A 370 -5.09 31.29 -5.15
CA ARG A 370 -4.53 32.02 -4.00
C ARG A 370 -4.11 31.08 -2.88
N TRP A 371 -4.95 30.09 -2.56
CA TRP A 371 -4.64 29.08 -1.56
C TRP A 371 -3.41 28.24 -1.94
N LEU A 372 -3.36 27.72 -3.17
CA LEU A 372 -2.21 26.98 -3.69
C LEU A 372 -0.93 27.82 -3.57
N ARG A 373 -0.93 29.05 -4.08
CA ARG A 373 0.23 29.96 -4.02
C ARG A 373 0.66 30.31 -2.59
N SER A 374 -0.25 30.26 -1.61
CA SER A 374 0.05 30.52 -0.20
C SER A 374 0.72 29.35 0.53
N GLY A 375 0.73 28.15 -0.06
CA GLY A 375 1.34 26.95 0.53
C GLY A 375 0.49 25.69 0.51
N GLY A 376 -0.67 25.70 -0.15
CA GLY A 376 -1.50 24.50 -0.33
C GLY A 376 -0.83 23.45 -1.21
N THR A 377 -1.31 22.21 -1.10
CA THR A 377 -0.88 21.10 -1.96
C THR A 377 -2.08 20.54 -2.71
N ILE A 378 -1.96 20.37 -4.03
CA ILE A 378 -2.98 19.66 -4.84
C ILE A 378 -2.31 18.43 -5.44
N ILE A 379 -2.96 17.27 -5.29
CA ILE A 379 -2.61 16.05 -6.02
C ILE A 379 -3.74 15.80 -7.02
N TRP A 380 -3.39 15.85 -8.30
CA TRP A 380 -4.32 15.80 -9.42
C TRP A 380 -4.09 14.55 -10.26
N THR A 381 -5.18 13.88 -10.63
CA THR A 381 -5.19 12.83 -11.64
C THR A 381 -6.35 13.09 -12.60
N GLY A 382 -6.21 12.68 -13.86
CA GLY A 382 -7.10 13.09 -14.95
C GLY A 382 -6.32 13.61 -16.16
N ASP A 383 -7.01 14.24 -17.11
CA ASP A 383 -6.43 14.76 -18.35
C ASP A 383 -5.61 16.05 -18.11
N TRP A 384 -6.25 17.21 -18.29
CA TRP A 384 -5.58 18.51 -18.20
C TRP A 384 -6.05 19.25 -16.94
N GLU A 385 -5.11 19.62 -16.10
CA GLU A 385 -5.36 20.32 -14.85
C GLU A 385 -6.00 21.70 -15.06
N PHE A 386 -6.98 22.06 -14.22
CA PHE A 386 -7.69 23.35 -14.24
C PHE A 386 -8.37 23.73 -15.57
N TYR A 387 -8.48 22.80 -16.51
CA TYR A 387 -9.03 23.04 -17.85
C TYR A 387 -10.49 23.49 -17.80
N TYR A 388 -11.27 22.95 -16.88
CA TYR A 388 -12.71 23.19 -16.80
C TYR A 388 -13.14 23.94 -15.54
N ILE A 389 -14.09 24.85 -15.71
CA ILE A 389 -14.91 25.42 -14.63
C ILE A 389 -16.19 24.59 -14.54
N GLY A 390 -16.43 24.00 -13.38
CA GLY A 390 -17.68 23.28 -13.09
C GLY A 390 -18.75 24.24 -12.60
N HIS A 391 -19.93 24.16 -13.21
CA HIS A 391 -21.17 24.75 -12.72
C HIS A 391 -22.17 23.64 -12.40
N LYS A 392 -23.19 23.94 -11.60
CA LYS A 392 -24.27 22.98 -11.29
C LYS A 392 -25.03 22.51 -12.54
N GLU A 393 -25.09 23.35 -13.57
CA GLU A 393 -25.83 23.09 -14.81
C GLU A 393 -24.93 22.58 -15.96
N GLY A 394 -23.60 22.51 -15.77
CA GLY A 394 -22.70 22.14 -16.85
C GLY A 394 -21.23 22.48 -16.60
N ILE A 395 -20.42 22.33 -17.63
CA ILE A 395 -18.97 22.53 -17.58
C ILE A 395 -18.60 23.59 -18.63
N GLU A 396 -17.75 24.54 -18.27
CA GLU A 396 -17.24 25.62 -19.14
C GLU A 396 -15.72 25.48 -19.32
N HIS A 397 -15.22 25.74 -20.54
CA HIS A 397 -13.79 25.93 -20.82
C HIS A 397 -13.57 27.32 -21.43
N LYS A 398 -12.47 27.97 -21.06
CA LYS A 398 -12.01 29.26 -21.62
C LYS A 398 -10.58 29.09 -22.11
N ASP A 399 -10.26 29.66 -23.28
CA ASP A 399 -8.93 29.51 -23.87
C ASP A 399 -7.82 30.01 -22.92
N GLY A 400 -6.84 29.14 -22.64
CA GLY A 400 -5.65 29.45 -21.82
C GLY A 400 -5.90 29.48 -20.31
N ILE A 401 -7.08 29.06 -19.84
CA ILE A 401 -7.45 29.05 -18.43
C ILE A 401 -6.54 28.13 -17.58
N GLU A 402 -6.06 27.04 -18.17
CA GLU A 402 -5.16 26.05 -17.59
C GLU A 402 -3.77 26.62 -17.27
N GLU A 403 -3.36 27.70 -17.92
CA GLU A 403 -2.05 28.36 -17.68
C GLU A 403 -2.09 29.30 -16.47
N VAL A 404 -3.29 29.77 -16.09
CA VAL A 404 -3.49 30.81 -15.06
C VAL A 404 -2.92 30.43 -13.69
N PRO A 405 -3.12 29.21 -13.16
CA PRO A 405 -2.56 28.82 -11.86
C PRO A 405 -1.03 28.88 -11.84
N PHE A 406 -0.41 28.50 -12.96
CA PHE A 406 1.04 28.31 -13.09
C PHE A 406 1.77 29.57 -13.60
N GLY A 407 1.06 30.52 -14.19
CA GLY A 407 1.65 31.73 -14.79
C GLY A 407 2.21 31.50 -16.21
N GLY A 408 1.83 30.40 -16.85
CA GLY A 408 2.26 30.01 -18.19
C GLY A 408 2.01 28.52 -18.44
N LYS A 409 2.32 28.07 -19.66
CA LYS A 409 2.17 26.68 -20.07
C LYS A 409 3.13 25.75 -19.32
N VAL A 410 2.58 24.74 -18.64
CA VAL A 410 3.37 23.70 -17.96
C VAL A 410 3.17 22.30 -18.53
N THR A 411 2.06 22.06 -19.23
CA THR A 411 1.66 20.74 -19.75
C THR A 411 1.75 20.69 -21.27
N SER A 412 2.25 19.57 -21.81
CA SER A 412 2.26 19.30 -23.25
C SER A 412 1.04 18.49 -23.67
N ALA A 413 0.57 18.70 -24.90
CA ALA A 413 -0.42 17.83 -25.54
C ALA A 413 0.24 16.62 -26.25
N GLU A 414 1.57 16.61 -26.36
CA GLU A 414 2.32 15.53 -26.99
C GLU A 414 2.46 14.33 -26.05
N GLU A 415 2.07 13.16 -26.54
CA GLU A 415 2.15 11.92 -25.77
C GLU A 415 3.60 11.41 -25.74
N VAL A 416 4.06 10.98 -24.56
CA VAL A 416 5.42 10.48 -24.39
C VAL A 416 5.44 9.26 -23.47
N TYR A 417 6.32 8.30 -23.77
CA TYR A 417 6.55 7.19 -22.86
C TYR A 417 7.51 7.63 -21.74
N VAL A 418 7.05 7.55 -20.49
CA VAL A 418 7.81 7.91 -19.30
C VAL A 418 8.32 6.67 -18.58
N GLU A 419 9.54 6.73 -18.08
CA GLU A 419 10.14 5.70 -17.22
C GLU A 419 10.08 6.10 -15.75
N VAL A 420 10.01 5.12 -14.86
CA VAL A 420 9.92 5.34 -13.41
C VAL A 420 11.26 5.77 -12.84
N THR A 421 11.27 6.87 -12.08
CA THR A 421 12.46 7.36 -11.38
C THR A 421 12.68 6.63 -10.04
N GLU A 422 13.80 6.88 -9.36
CA GLU A 422 14.01 6.34 -8.00
C GLU A 422 12.97 6.86 -7.00
N ALA A 423 12.62 8.16 -7.07
CA ALA A 423 11.53 8.72 -6.25
C ALA A 423 10.17 8.09 -6.59
N GLY A 424 9.94 7.76 -7.88
CA GLY A 424 8.76 7.01 -8.29
C GLY A 424 8.70 5.62 -7.67
N LYS A 425 9.81 4.88 -7.66
CA LYS A 425 9.91 3.57 -7.00
C LYS A 425 9.72 3.65 -5.49
N GLU A 426 10.24 4.71 -4.86
CA GLU A 426 10.15 4.92 -3.42
C GLU A 426 8.72 5.27 -2.97
N TYR A 427 8.08 6.23 -3.64
CA TYR A 427 6.80 6.77 -3.18
C TYR A 427 5.58 6.16 -3.89
N ILE A 428 5.74 5.62 -5.09
CA ILE A 428 4.67 5.00 -5.88
C ILE A 428 5.15 3.63 -6.38
N PRO A 429 5.39 2.65 -5.49
CA PRO A 429 6.00 1.36 -5.85
C PRO A 429 5.21 0.53 -6.87
N SER A 430 3.92 0.83 -7.07
CA SER A 430 3.11 0.23 -8.13
C SER A 430 3.26 0.93 -9.49
N LEU A 431 3.91 2.09 -9.56
CA LEU A 431 4.13 2.82 -10.81
C LEU A 431 5.03 2.01 -11.76
N ARG A 432 4.68 2.05 -13.05
CA ARG A 432 5.44 1.44 -14.14
C ARG A 432 5.66 2.45 -15.24
N GLY A 433 6.51 2.12 -16.20
CA GLY A 433 6.63 2.96 -17.40
C GLY A 433 5.31 2.93 -18.16
N PHE A 434 4.84 4.08 -18.63
CA PHE A 434 3.58 4.19 -19.34
C PHE A 434 3.63 5.32 -20.36
N LYS A 435 2.64 5.35 -21.25
CA LYS A 435 2.45 6.46 -22.19
C LYS A 435 1.63 7.57 -21.51
N SER A 436 2.30 8.64 -21.10
CA SER A 436 1.64 9.86 -20.61
C SER A 436 1.07 10.65 -21.78
N MET A 437 -0.19 11.06 -21.68
CA MET A 437 -0.87 11.90 -22.68
C MET A 437 -0.67 13.39 -22.44
N ARG A 438 -0.34 13.79 -21.21
CA ARG A 438 -0.26 15.18 -20.76
C ARG A 438 0.92 15.41 -19.80
N PRO A 439 2.16 15.13 -20.23
CA PRO A 439 3.30 15.28 -19.33
C PRO A 439 3.59 16.76 -19.04
N PHE A 440 4.15 17.03 -17.86
CA PHE A 440 4.73 18.33 -17.57
C PHE A 440 6.03 18.54 -18.34
N THR A 441 6.24 19.77 -18.80
CA THR A 441 7.47 20.22 -19.50
C THR A 441 8.16 21.40 -18.81
N ALA A 442 7.57 21.93 -17.73
CA ALA A 442 8.10 23.05 -16.95
C ALA A 442 9.23 22.64 -15.99
N LYS A 443 10.42 22.37 -16.55
CA LYS A 443 11.60 21.95 -15.80
C LYS A 443 12.01 22.92 -14.68
N ASP A 444 11.85 24.23 -14.91
CA ASP A 444 12.25 25.27 -13.93
C ASP A 444 11.36 25.29 -12.68
N MET A 445 10.16 24.72 -12.77
CA MET A 445 9.23 24.59 -11.65
C MET A 445 9.30 23.23 -10.97
N LEU A 446 10.05 22.27 -11.54
CA LEU A 446 10.10 20.90 -11.06
C LEU A 446 10.67 20.83 -9.64
N ILE A 447 9.91 20.25 -8.72
CA ILE A 447 10.37 19.89 -7.38
C ILE A 447 10.91 18.47 -7.41
N GLU A 448 10.13 17.54 -7.97
CA GLU A 448 10.43 16.11 -7.97
C GLU A 448 9.71 15.43 -9.14
N ALA A 449 10.39 14.51 -9.82
CA ALA A 449 9.81 13.69 -10.87
C ALA A 449 9.71 12.24 -10.40
N TYR A 450 8.53 11.64 -10.54
CA TYR A 450 8.28 10.23 -10.24
C TYR A 450 8.31 9.38 -11.52
N GLY A 451 7.94 9.97 -12.66
CA GLY A 451 8.18 9.43 -13.99
C GLY A 451 8.77 10.50 -14.91
N LYS A 452 9.63 10.09 -15.84
CA LYS A 452 10.39 10.99 -16.71
C LYS A 452 10.64 10.41 -18.09
N SER A 453 10.63 11.30 -19.09
CA SER A 453 11.18 11.06 -20.43
C SER A 453 11.82 12.35 -20.94
N ASP A 454 13.14 12.39 -21.14
CA ASP A 454 13.87 13.60 -21.54
C ASP A 454 13.53 14.86 -20.70
N SER A 455 12.77 15.81 -21.29
CA SER A 455 12.28 17.05 -20.69
C SER A 455 10.80 17.00 -20.28
N ALA A 456 10.20 15.82 -20.27
CA ALA A 456 8.81 15.55 -19.94
C ALA A 456 8.71 14.73 -18.64
N PHE A 457 7.75 15.06 -17.78
CA PHE A 457 7.62 14.48 -16.44
C PHE A 457 6.17 14.15 -16.09
N ASP A 458 5.89 12.89 -15.73
CA ASP A 458 4.58 12.42 -15.25
C ASP A 458 4.75 11.02 -14.61
N PRO A 459 4.32 10.78 -13.35
CA PRO A 459 3.90 11.77 -12.36
C PRO A 459 5.04 12.72 -11.99
N ALA A 460 4.69 13.95 -11.60
CA ALA A 460 5.67 14.93 -11.14
C ALA A 460 5.05 16.01 -10.25
N ALA A 461 5.87 16.53 -9.33
CA ALA A 461 5.56 17.65 -8.46
C ALA A 461 6.24 18.93 -8.98
N ILE A 462 5.47 20.01 -9.11
CA ILE A 462 5.96 21.34 -9.48
C ILE A 462 5.62 22.38 -8.40
N ARG A 463 6.44 23.42 -8.31
CA ARG A 463 6.29 24.53 -7.37
C ARG A 463 5.35 25.58 -7.93
N VAL A 464 4.34 25.99 -7.15
CA VAL A 464 3.42 27.07 -7.50
C VAL A 464 3.36 28.07 -6.35
N GLY A 465 4.11 29.17 -6.46
CA GLY A 465 4.34 30.06 -5.32
C GLY A 465 5.01 29.32 -4.15
N ASN A 466 4.39 29.35 -2.97
CA ASN A 466 4.84 28.60 -1.80
C ASN A 466 4.27 27.17 -1.71
N GLY A 467 3.31 26.84 -2.58
CA GLY A 467 2.63 25.54 -2.61
C GLY A 467 3.18 24.58 -3.67
N THR A 468 2.52 23.44 -3.75
CA THR A 468 2.94 22.30 -4.56
C THR A 468 1.77 21.77 -5.36
N PHE A 469 1.96 21.60 -6.66
CA PHE A 469 1.01 20.89 -7.51
C PHE A 469 1.65 19.57 -7.97
N ILE A 470 0.98 18.46 -7.73
CA ILE A 470 1.45 17.13 -8.12
C ILE A 470 0.48 16.56 -9.13
N LYS A 471 0.98 16.26 -10.34
CA LYS A 471 0.23 15.51 -11.34
C LYS A 471 0.57 14.04 -11.24
N VAL A 472 -0.46 13.19 -11.26
CA VAL A 472 -0.35 11.74 -11.15
C VAL A 472 -1.05 11.06 -12.31
N ALA A 473 -0.22 10.58 -13.25
CA ALA A 473 -0.55 9.64 -14.31
C ALA A 473 -1.72 10.08 -15.19
N SER A 474 -1.44 10.96 -16.16
CA SER A 474 -2.38 11.25 -17.24
C SER A 474 -2.30 10.17 -18.31
N SER A 475 -2.85 8.99 -18.02
CA SER A 475 -2.88 7.85 -18.92
C SER A 475 -4.32 7.41 -19.25
N THR A 476 -4.44 6.43 -20.15
CA THR A 476 -5.71 5.76 -20.44
C THR A 476 -6.04 4.65 -19.43
N ASP A 477 -5.14 4.34 -18.51
CA ASP A 477 -5.40 3.34 -17.46
C ASP A 477 -6.14 3.98 -16.28
N SER A 478 -6.88 3.16 -15.53
CA SER A 478 -7.70 3.63 -14.40
C SER A 478 -6.93 3.63 -13.07
N LEU A 479 -5.59 3.53 -13.10
CA LEU A 479 -4.76 3.33 -11.89
C LEU A 479 -4.27 4.64 -11.27
N GLY A 480 -4.55 5.80 -11.86
CA GLY A 480 -4.13 7.11 -11.34
C GLY A 480 -4.44 7.30 -9.85
N PHE A 481 -5.63 6.91 -9.39
CA PHE A 481 -6.00 7.02 -7.98
C PHE A 481 -5.31 6.01 -7.05
N LEU A 482 -4.89 4.85 -7.57
CA LEU A 482 -4.01 3.94 -6.83
C LEU A 482 -2.66 4.61 -6.58
N TYR A 483 -2.10 5.25 -7.61
CA TYR A 483 -0.84 5.98 -7.48
C TYR A 483 -0.96 7.20 -6.57
N VAL A 484 -2.09 7.90 -6.59
CA VAL A 484 -2.40 8.98 -5.63
C VAL A 484 -2.39 8.44 -4.20
N ALA A 485 -3.03 7.29 -3.96
CA ALA A 485 -3.07 6.69 -2.64
C ALA A 485 -1.66 6.29 -2.16
N GLU A 486 -0.88 5.56 -2.96
CA GLU A 486 0.51 5.22 -2.60
C GLU A 486 1.37 6.46 -2.35
N LEU A 487 1.26 7.48 -3.21
CA LEU A 487 1.99 8.73 -3.02
C LEU A 487 1.64 9.36 -1.67
N ILE A 488 0.36 9.40 -1.28
CA ILE A 488 -0.06 9.92 0.03
C ILE A 488 0.52 9.07 1.17
N LEU A 489 0.32 7.76 1.13
CA LEU A 489 0.76 6.84 2.18
C LEU A 489 2.28 6.85 2.36
N ASN A 490 3.04 6.94 1.27
CA ASN A 490 4.49 6.80 1.32
C ASN A 490 5.20 8.13 1.50
N LYS A 491 4.82 9.16 0.73
CA LYS A 491 5.50 10.45 0.78
C LYS A 491 5.08 11.28 1.99
N PHE A 492 3.79 11.30 2.31
CA PHE A 492 3.26 12.20 3.34
C PHE A 492 3.02 11.51 4.68
N TYR A 493 2.84 10.18 4.67
CA TYR A 493 2.61 9.37 5.87
C TYR A 493 3.78 8.42 6.20
N GLY A 494 4.75 8.23 5.30
CA GLY A 494 5.96 7.43 5.54
C GLY A 494 5.77 5.90 5.64
N LEU A 495 4.65 5.36 5.15
CA LEU A 495 4.21 3.99 5.46
C LEU A 495 4.86 2.88 4.61
N LYS A 496 5.57 3.22 3.52
CA LYS A 496 6.24 2.27 2.61
C LYS A 496 5.31 1.15 2.11
N VAL A 497 4.08 1.51 1.79
CA VAL A 497 3.00 0.64 1.30
C VAL A 497 3.08 0.47 -0.21
N ARG A 498 2.84 -0.76 -0.67
CA ARG A 498 2.55 -1.07 -2.07
C ARG A 498 1.16 -1.69 -2.17
N LEU A 499 0.27 -1.04 -2.93
CA LEU A 499 -1.14 -1.44 -3.08
C LEU A 499 -1.37 -2.49 -4.17
N THR A 500 -0.35 -2.76 -5.01
CA THR A 500 -0.36 -3.91 -5.92
C THR A 500 0.45 -5.06 -5.35
N GLU A 501 -0.09 -6.26 -5.45
CA GLU A 501 0.61 -7.50 -5.08
C GLU A 501 0.91 -8.38 -6.30
N GLU A 502 1.90 -9.26 -6.17
CA GLU A 502 2.10 -10.33 -7.15
C GLU A 502 0.96 -11.36 -6.99
N PRO A 503 0.01 -11.45 -7.94
CA PRO A 503 -1.21 -12.21 -7.73
C PRO A 503 -0.91 -13.69 -7.56
N GLN A 504 -1.34 -14.25 -6.43
CA GLN A 504 -1.32 -15.69 -6.22
C GLN A 504 -2.70 -16.22 -6.62
N ILE A 505 -2.84 -16.70 -7.86
CA ILE A 505 -4.10 -17.29 -8.34
C ILE A 505 -4.02 -18.81 -8.20
N PRO A 506 -4.62 -19.39 -7.15
CA PRO A 506 -4.50 -20.82 -6.90
C PRO A 506 -5.41 -21.64 -7.82
N PHE A 507 -6.59 -21.13 -8.15
CA PHE A 507 -7.63 -21.90 -8.84
C PHE A 507 -8.31 -21.02 -9.88
N GLY A 508 -8.44 -21.51 -11.11
CA GLY A 508 -9.04 -20.71 -12.17
C GLY A 508 -9.61 -21.51 -13.32
N GLY A 509 -10.51 -20.85 -14.05
CA GLY A 509 -11.13 -21.38 -15.24
C GLY A 509 -11.04 -20.43 -16.41
N ILE A 510 -11.44 -20.91 -17.58
CA ILE A 510 -11.46 -20.11 -18.80
C ILE A 510 -12.76 -20.30 -19.54
N VAL A 511 -13.30 -19.22 -20.08
CA VAL A 511 -14.55 -19.23 -20.84
C VAL A 511 -14.30 -19.87 -22.20
N TYR A 512 -15.11 -20.87 -22.51
CA TYR A 512 -15.04 -21.64 -23.74
C TYR A 512 -16.42 -21.64 -24.40
N ILE A 513 -16.53 -21.10 -25.62
CA ILE A 513 -17.83 -20.94 -26.30
C ILE A 513 -17.84 -21.67 -27.64
N LEU A 514 -16.77 -21.55 -28.42
CA LEU A 514 -16.61 -22.24 -29.69
C LEU A 514 -15.22 -22.89 -29.75
N PRO A 515 -15.07 -24.01 -30.48
CA PRO A 515 -13.75 -24.56 -30.74
C PRO A 515 -12.95 -23.60 -31.62
N SER A 516 -11.69 -23.35 -31.26
CA SER A 516 -10.83 -22.35 -31.92
C SER A 516 -10.76 -22.56 -33.45
N LYS A 517 -10.63 -23.82 -33.86
CA LYS A 517 -10.53 -24.25 -35.26
C LYS A 517 -11.88 -24.42 -35.99
N ALA A 518 -12.99 -24.20 -35.30
CA ALA A 518 -14.35 -24.29 -35.85
C ALA A 518 -15.19 -23.03 -35.62
N SER A 519 -14.57 -21.96 -35.11
CA SER A 519 -15.24 -20.68 -34.87
C SER A 519 -15.73 -20.06 -36.17
N SER A 520 -16.97 -19.57 -36.15
CA SER A 520 -17.67 -19.07 -37.33
C SER A 520 -18.69 -17.98 -36.96
N PRO A 521 -18.81 -16.91 -37.77
CA PRO A 521 -19.82 -15.87 -37.55
C PRO A 521 -21.24 -16.34 -37.86
N LYS A 522 -21.41 -17.57 -38.38
CA LYS A 522 -22.71 -18.18 -38.69
C LYS A 522 -23.66 -18.09 -37.49
N TRP A 523 -23.17 -18.42 -36.29
CA TRP A 523 -24.01 -18.51 -35.10
C TRP A 523 -24.63 -17.18 -34.71
N GLN A 524 -23.82 -16.13 -34.70
CA GLN A 524 -24.30 -14.78 -34.47
C GLN A 524 -25.29 -14.34 -35.57
N LYS A 525 -24.97 -14.59 -36.85
CA LYS A 525 -25.81 -14.14 -37.97
C LYS A 525 -27.15 -14.85 -38.05
N GLU A 526 -27.19 -16.16 -37.80
CA GLU A 526 -28.40 -16.98 -37.94
C GLU A 526 -29.22 -17.06 -36.65
N TYR A 527 -28.58 -17.07 -35.48
CA TYR A 527 -29.23 -17.33 -34.19
C TYR A 527 -29.04 -16.22 -33.17
N GLY A 528 -28.33 -15.14 -33.53
CA GLY A 528 -28.09 -13.98 -32.67
C GLY A 528 -27.00 -14.20 -31.61
N ASP A 529 -26.53 -15.42 -31.38
CA ASP A 529 -25.56 -15.75 -30.34
C ASP A 529 -24.76 -17.03 -30.66
N ARG A 530 -23.46 -17.03 -30.33
CA ARG A 530 -22.52 -18.15 -30.49
C ARG A 530 -22.84 -19.34 -29.59
N ILE A 531 -23.53 -19.14 -28.47
CA ILE A 531 -23.94 -20.22 -27.56
C ILE A 531 -24.89 -21.24 -28.21
N TYR A 532 -25.59 -20.86 -29.28
CA TYR A 532 -26.51 -21.77 -29.98
C TYR A 532 -25.79 -22.88 -30.75
N PHE A 533 -24.46 -22.83 -30.87
CA PHE A 533 -23.65 -23.97 -31.31
C PHE A 533 -23.97 -25.25 -30.52
N TYR A 534 -24.12 -25.14 -29.20
CA TYR A 534 -24.41 -26.29 -28.33
C TYR A 534 -25.80 -26.88 -28.56
N VAL A 535 -26.75 -26.07 -29.07
CA VAL A 535 -28.13 -26.50 -29.30
C VAL A 535 -28.34 -27.01 -30.72
N LYS A 536 -27.77 -26.33 -31.71
CA LYS A 536 -28.10 -26.51 -33.13
C LYS A 536 -27.18 -27.47 -33.88
N GLU A 537 -25.94 -27.68 -33.42
CA GLU A 537 -25.01 -28.62 -34.06
C GLU A 537 -24.95 -29.97 -33.36
N ASN A 538 -24.51 -30.98 -34.11
CA ASN A 538 -24.11 -32.26 -33.53
C ASN A 538 -22.63 -32.20 -33.14
N LEU A 539 -22.35 -32.03 -31.85
CA LEU A 539 -20.98 -31.85 -31.35
C LEU A 539 -20.08 -33.07 -31.55
N SER A 540 -20.63 -34.26 -31.82
CA SER A 540 -19.80 -35.44 -32.16
C SER A 540 -18.92 -35.20 -33.40
N ARG A 541 -19.34 -34.32 -34.33
CA ARG A 541 -18.53 -33.93 -35.50
C ARG A 541 -17.32 -33.07 -35.14
N TYR A 542 -17.38 -32.39 -34.00
CA TYR A 542 -16.38 -31.45 -33.51
C TYR A 542 -15.57 -32.01 -32.32
N ALA A 543 -15.90 -33.23 -31.85
CA ALA A 543 -15.33 -33.82 -30.64
C ALA A 543 -13.80 -33.78 -30.60
N LYS A 544 -13.14 -34.03 -31.73
CA LYS A 544 -11.67 -33.98 -31.81
C LYS A 544 -11.12 -32.55 -31.65
N LEU A 545 -11.78 -31.56 -32.25
CA LEU A 545 -11.36 -30.15 -32.15
C LEU A 545 -11.56 -29.64 -30.73
N ILE A 546 -12.71 -29.98 -30.12
CA ILE A 546 -13.00 -29.67 -28.70
C ILE A 546 -11.94 -30.30 -27.80
N ASP A 547 -11.67 -31.59 -27.97
CA ASP A 547 -10.69 -32.32 -27.16
C ASP A 547 -9.26 -31.74 -27.27
N ASP A 548 -8.87 -31.30 -28.46
CA ASP A 548 -7.58 -30.63 -28.68
C ASP A 548 -7.50 -29.29 -27.93
N ASP A 549 -8.56 -28.48 -27.97
CA ASP A 549 -8.63 -27.22 -27.20
C ASP A 549 -8.61 -27.48 -25.68
N LEU A 550 -9.42 -28.43 -25.20
CA LEU A 550 -9.46 -28.78 -23.77
C LEU A 550 -8.12 -29.34 -23.27
N LYS A 551 -7.36 -30.03 -24.13
CA LYS A 551 -5.99 -30.45 -23.82
C LYS A 551 -5.06 -29.25 -23.65
N ILE A 552 -5.15 -28.23 -24.51
CA ILE A 552 -4.37 -26.99 -24.40
C ILE A 552 -4.72 -26.28 -23.08
N ILE A 553 -6.02 -26.11 -22.80
CA ILE A 553 -6.53 -25.46 -21.57
C ILE A 553 -6.00 -26.18 -20.31
N SER A 554 -6.14 -27.50 -20.24
CA SER A 554 -5.65 -28.28 -19.11
C SER A 554 -4.13 -28.21 -18.97
N SER A 555 -3.38 -28.26 -20.08
CA SER A 555 -1.91 -28.19 -20.08
C SER A 555 -1.39 -26.81 -19.64
N ALA A 556 -2.16 -25.75 -19.88
CA ALA A 556 -1.87 -24.41 -19.38
C ALA A 556 -2.14 -24.25 -17.87
N GLY A 557 -2.74 -25.24 -17.22
CA GLY A 557 -2.97 -25.28 -15.77
C GLY A 557 -4.36 -24.83 -15.32
N TYR A 558 -5.30 -24.59 -16.24
CA TYR A 558 -6.69 -24.30 -15.89
C TYR A 558 -7.36 -25.51 -15.23
N ASN A 559 -8.24 -25.24 -14.26
CA ASN A 559 -8.93 -26.25 -13.47
C ASN A 559 -10.31 -26.58 -14.04
N PHE A 560 -10.96 -25.61 -14.68
CA PHE A 560 -12.29 -25.77 -15.25
C PHE A 560 -12.49 -24.89 -16.48
N ILE A 561 -13.50 -25.23 -17.28
CA ILE A 561 -14.03 -24.33 -18.30
C ILE A 561 -15.32 -23.68 -17.78
N ILE A 562 -15.54 -22.44 -18.19
CA ILE A 562 -16.84 -21.79 -18.07
C ILE A 562 -17.54 -21.98 -19.42
N LEU A 563 -18.72 -22.59 -19.41
CA LEU A 563 -19.47 -22.95 -20.62
C LEU A 563 -20.77 -22.13 -20.67
N PRO A 564 -20.79 -20.98 -21.37
CA PRO A 564 -22.01 -20.24 -21.64
C PRO A 564 -22.96 -21.05 -22.51
N ILE A 565 -24.18 -21.26 -22.03
CA ILE A 565 -25.22 -22.04 -22.71
C ILE A 565 -26.57 -21.33 -22.61
N PRO A 566 -27.45 -21.43 -23.61
CA PRO A 566 -28.81 -20.94 -23.46
C PRO A 566 -29.61 -21.87 -22.55
N LEU A 567 -30.68 -21.37 -21.94
CA LEU A 567 -31.72 -22.23 -21.38
C LEU A 567 -32.46 -22.90 -22.54
N ASP A 568 -32.28 -24.21 -22.66
CA ASP A 568 -32.92 -25.04 -23.67
C ASP A 568 -33.12 -26.47 -23.13
N ASP A 569 -34.01 -27.22 -23.75
CA ASP A 569 -34.40 -28.59 -23.41
C ASP A 569 -34.38 -29.53 -24.63
N ASP A 570 -33.81 -29.09 -25.76
CA ASP A 570 -33.69 -29.90 -26.96
C ASP A 570 -32.92 -31.21 -26.66
N PRO A 571 -33.43 -32.39 -27.08
CA PRO A 571 -32.74 -33.66 -26.83
C PRO A 571 -31.32 -33.73 -27.41
N LEU A 572 -31.04 -33.05 -28.53
CA LEU A 572 -29.69 -32.98 -29.09
C LEU A 572 -28.79 -32.13 -28.20
N PHE A 573 -29.29 -31.01 -27.69
CA PHE A 573 -28.57 -30.16 -26.74
C PHE A 573 -28.14 -30.94 -25.49
N LEU A 574 -29.05 -31.71 -24.87
CA LEU A 574 -28.70 -32.52 -23.71
C LEU A 574 -27.61 -33.55 -24.00
N LYS A 575 -27.67 -34.23 -25.16
CA LYS A 575 -26.61 -35.16 -25.61
C LYS A 575 -25.28 -34.46 -25.87
N ASN A 576 -25.31 -33.24 -26.41
CA ASN A 576 -24.11 -32.43 -26.62
C ASN A 576 -23.46 -32.06 -25.28
N LEU A 577 -24.24 -31.75 -24.25
CA LEU A 577 -23.74 -31.50 -22.89
C LEU A 577 -23.14 -32.76 -22.24
N GLU A 578 -23.70 -33.95 -22.49
CA GLU A 578 -23.09 -35.22 -22.04
C GLU A 578 -21.72 -35.44 -22.69
N LEU A 579 -21.58 -35.15 -24.00
CA LEU A 579 -20.31 -35.23 -24.70
C LEU A 579 -19.29 -34.22 -24.14
N MET A 580 -19.69 -32.96 -23.92
CA MET A 580 -18.83 -31.96 -23.26
C MET A 580 -18.38 -32.44 -21.89
N ASN A 581 -19.31 -33.03 -21.11
CA ASN A 581 -19.00 -33.62 -19.82
C ASN A 581 -17.92 -34.71 -19.91
N GLU A 582 -18.03 -35.65 -20.85
CA GLU A 582 -17.06 -36.74 -20.98
C GLU A 582 -15.69 -36.22 -21.46
N LEU A 583 -15.67 -35.27 -22.40
CA LEU A 583 -14.43 -34.66 -22.89
C LEU A 583 -13.71 -33.87 -21.78
N ALA A 584 -14.40 -32.96 -21.10
CA ALA A 584 -13.83 -32.19 -19.98
C ALA A 584 -13.37 -33.11 -18.85
N TRP A 585 -14.19 -34.11 -18.50
CA TRP A 585 -13.85 -35.11 -17.52
C TRP A 585 -12.54 -35.82 -17.87
N SER A 586 -12.38 -36.29 -19.11
CA SER A 586 -11.16 -36.98 -19.57
C SER A 586 -9.89 -36.13 -19.47
N ARG A 587 -10.05 -34.79 -19.54
CA ARG A 587 -8.99 -33.79 -19.39
C ARG A 587 -8.81 -33.28 -17.97
N ARG A 588 -9.49 -33.89 -16.98
CA ARG A 588 -9.46 -33.50 -15.56
C ARG A 588 -9.89 -32.05 -15.34
N LEU A 589 -10.82 -31.57 -16.17
CA LEU A 589 -11.42 -30.24 -16.09
C LEU A 589 -12.85 -30.34 -15.54
N GLY A 590 -13.19 -29.40 -14.66
CA GLY A 590 -14.58 -29.12 -14.29
C GLY A 590 -15.30 -28.30 -15.36
N ILE A 591 -16.63 -28.25 -15.28
CA ILE A 591 -17.46 -27.33 -16.06
C ILE A 591 -18.30 -26.48 -15.11
N LEU A 592 -18.09 -25.17 -15.16
CA LEU A 592 -19.04 -24.18 -14.63
C LEU A 592 -19.99 -23.80 -15.77
N TYR A 593 -21.24 -24.24 -15.70
CA TYR A 593 -22.24 -23.87 -16.71
C TYR A 593 -22.73 -22.46 -16.42
N ALA A 594 -22.67 -21.56 -17.42
CA ALA A 594 -23.25 -20.23 -17.33
C ALA A 594 -24.54 -20.20 -18.17
N ILE A 595 -25.69 -20.34 -17.52
CA ILE A 595 -27.00 -20.39 -18.16
C ILE A 595 -27.45 -18.96 -18.46
N LEU A 596 -27.68 -18.69 -19.73
CA LEU A 596 -28.34 -17.50 -20.24
C LEU A 596 -29.82 -17.84 -20.48
N PRO A 597 -30.79 -17.30 -19.73
CA PRO A 597 -32.19 -17.70 -19.81
C PRO A 597 -32.81 -17.56 -21.21
N LYS A 598 -32.44 -16.51 -21.95
CA LYS A 598 -32.96 -16.19 -23.30
C LYS A 598 -34.51 -16.22 -23.36
N TRP A 599 -35.05 -16.06 -24.57
CA TRP A 599 -36.49 -15.74 -24.76
C TRP A 599 -37.38 -16.95 -25.08
N LYS A 600 -36.83 -18.17 -25.17
CA LYS A 600 -37.57 -19.37 -25.60
C LYS A 600 -38.78 -19.70 -24.70
N TYR A 601 -38.69 -19.41 -23.40
CA TYR A 601 -39.70 -19.79 -22.39
C TYR A 601 -40.43 -18.60 -21.77
N GLY A 602 -40.34 -17.42 -22.40
CA GLY A 602 -40.86 -16.14 -21.90
C GLY A 602 -39.73 -15.13 -21.70
N GLU A 603 -40.03 -14.02 -21.01
CA GLU A 603 -39.01 -13.03 -20.61
C GLU A 603 -37.92 -13.67 -19.77
N GLU A 604 -36.68 -13.20 -19.92
CA GLU A 604 -35.51 -13.84 -19.33
C GLU A 604 -35.61 -13.93 -17.81
N TRP A 605 -36.07 -12.89 -17.12
CA TRP A 605 -36.24 -12.88 -15.66
C TRP A 605 -37.34 -13.80 -15.14
N ASN A 606 -38.21 -14.34 -16.01
CA ASN A 606 -39.30 -15.21 -15.56
C ASN A 606 -38.78 -16.53 -14.95
N TYR A 607 -37.50 -16.88 -15.11
CA TYR A 607 -36.92 -18.02 -14.39
C TYR A 607 -37.00 -17.86 -12.87
N LEU A 608 -37.05 -16.62 -12.36
CA LEU A 608 -37.20 -16.30 -10.93
C LEU A 608 -38.65 -16.50 -10.45
N LEU A 609 -39.62 -16.45 -11.35
CA LEU A 609 -41.04 -16.56 -11.03
C LEU A 609 -41.47 -18.02 -10.91
N ARG A 610 -41.76 -18.46 -9.68
CA ARG A 610 -42.20 -19.83 -9.39
C ARG A 610 -43.43 -20.21 -10.23
N GLY A 611 -43.34 -21.35 -10.92
CA GLY A 611 -44.43 -21.89 -11.74
C GLY A 611 -44.49 -21.36 -13.17
N SER A 612 -43.63 -20.41 -13.55
CA SER A 612 -43.48 -20.01 -14.95
C SER A 612 -42.89 -21.16 -15.80
N SER A 613 -43.04 -21.05 -17.12
CA SER A 613 -42.41 -21.95 -18.08
C SER A 613 -40.88 -21.89 -18.00
N ALA A 614 -40.30 -20.69 -17.87
CA ALA A 614 -38.86 -20.49 -17.72
C ALA A 614 -38.32 -21.10 -16.41
N ASN A 615 -39.04 -20.91 -15.30
CA ASN A 615 -38.69 -21.51 -14.00
C ASN A 615 -38.74 -23.04 -14.07
N SER A 616 -39.76 -23.60 -14.71
CA SER A 616 -39.85 -25.06 -14.90
C SER A 616 -38.72 -25.61 -15.78
N ALA A 617 -38.35 -24.90 -16.84
CA ALA A 617 -37.25 -25.28 -17.73
C ALA A 617 -35.89 -25.22 -17.02
N ILE A 618 -35.61 -24.13 -16.29
CA ILE A 618 -34.32 -23.96 -15.61
C ILE A 618 -34.13 -25.03 -14.52
N MET A 619 -35.18 -25.38 -13.77
CA MET A 619 -35.12 -26.43 -12.77
C MET A 619 -34.80 -27.80 -13.38
N LYS A 620 -35.38 -28.13 -14.53
CA LYS A 620 -35.09 -29.38 -15.25
C LYS A 620 -33.65 -29.42 -15.75
N LEU A 621 -33.19 -28.34 -16.38
CA LEU A 621 -31.82 -28.24 -16.89
C LEU A 621 -30.80 -28.29 -15.76
N MET A 622 -31.00 -27.53 -14.67
CA MET A 622 -30.12 -27.58 -13.50
C MET A 622 -30.05 -28.97 -12.88
N ASN A 623 -31.20 -29.66 -12.76
CA ASN A 623 -31.22 -31.02 -12.27
C ASN A 623 -30.44 -31.98 -13.18
N PHE A 624 -30.61 -31.88 -14.49
CA PHE A 624 -29.83 -32.66 -15.45
C PHE A 624 -28.31 -32.41 -15.30
N LEU A 625 -27.90 -31.14 -15.34
CA LEU A 625 -26.50 -30.73 -15.21
C LEU A 625 -25.88 -31.21 -13.88
N SER A 626 -26.64 -31.17 -12.78
CA SER A 626 -26.16 -31.64 -11.47
C SER A 626 -25.81 -33.13 -11.42
N ASN A 627 -26.28 -33.93 -12.38
CA ASN A 627 -25.95 -35.35 -12.49
C ASN A 627 -24.74 -35.63 -13.39
N LEU A 628 -24.25 -34.63 -14.12
CA LEU A 628 -23.05 -34.77 -14.94
C LEU A 628 -21.80 -34.74 -14.06
N ARG A 629 -20.86 -35.63 -14.35
CA ARG A 629 -19.66 -35.85 -13.52
C ARG A 629 -18.74 -34.65 -13.48
N SER A 630 -18.60 -33.93 -14.58
CA SER A 630 -17.69 -32.77 -14.68
C SER A 630 -18.28 -31.49 -14.08
N THR A 631 -19.55 -31.47 -13.67
CA THR A 631 -20.20 -30.26 -13.16
C THR A 631 -19.51 -29.75 -11.89
N GLN A 632 -18.98 -28.54 -11.98
CA GLN A 632 -18.38 -27.80 -10.86
C GLN A 632 -19.37 -26.82 -10.24
N GLY A 633 -20.25 -26.25 -11.06
CA GLY A 633 -21.25 -25.29 -10.63
C GLY A 633 -22.19 -24.93 -11.78
N ILE A 634 -23.28 -24.27 -11.42
CA ILE A 634 -24.28 -23.77 -12.35
C ILE A 634 -24.55 -22.31 -12.00
N ALA A 635 -24.01 -21.40 -12.81
CA ALA A 635 -24.24 -19.99 -12.72
C ALA A 635 -25.42 -19.58 -13.61
N VAL A 636 -26.37 -18.81 -13.07
CA VAL A 636 -27.50 -18.27 -13.84
C VAL A 636 -27.32 -16.76 -13.96
N TRP A 637 -27.38 -16.26 -15.19
CA TRP A 637 -27.14 -14.85 -15.50
C TRP A 637 -28.23 -13.91 -15.00
N TYR A 638 -27.79 -12.78 -14.45
CA TYR A 638 -28.59 -11.70 -13.90
C TYR A 638 -27.92 -10.36 -14.26
N GLY A 639 -28.42 -9.65 -15.28
CA GLY A 639 -27.71 -8.49 -15.84
C GLY A 639 -28.49 -7.55 -16.78
N TRP A 640 -29.80 -7.35 -16.59
CA TRP A 640 -30.62 -6.58 -17.54
C TRP A 640 -30.44 -5.06 -17.45
N LYS A 641 -30.12 -4.37 -18.55
CA LYS A 641 -29.89 -2.90 -18.54
C LYS A 641 -31.09 -2.07 -18.04
N ASP A 642 -32.31 -2.53 -18.31
CA ASP A 642 -33.53 -1.76 -18.06
C ASP A 642 -34.31 -2.21 -16.81
N ARG A 643 -33.72 -3.07 -15.97
CA ARG A 643 -34.34 -3.58 -14.74
C ARG A 643 -33.54 -3.12 -13.53
N LYS A 644 -34.23 -2.76 -12.45
CA LYS A 644 -33.56 -2.46 -11.19
C LYS A 644 -33.08 -3.76 -10.55
N PHE A 645 -31.87 -3.77 -9.99
CA PHE A 645 -31.40 -4.89 -9.17
C PHE A 645 -32.29 -5.08 -7.94
N ASP A 646 -32.70 -6.32 -7.69
CA ASP A 646 -33.47 -6.71 -6.52
C ASP A 646 -32.81 -7.95 -5.86
N PRO A 647 -32.20 -7.82 -4.68
CA PRO A 647 -31.62 -8.97 -3.97
C PRO A 647 -32.68 -9.94 -3.44
N GLY A 648 -33.93 -9.50 -3.29
CA GLY A 648 -35.04 -10.30 -2.77
C GLY A 648 -35.38 -11.48 -3.68
N GLU A 649 -35.52 -11.23 -4.99
CA GLU A 649 -35.85 -12.29 -5.96
C GLU A 649 -34.75 -13.33 -6.12
N ILE A 650 -33.48 -12.92 -6.03
CA ILE A 650 -32.34 -13.85 -6.03
C ILE A 650 -32.40 -14.74 -4.79
N LYS A 651 -32.65 -14.14 -3.61
CA LYS A 651 -32.75 -14.87 -2.35
C LYS A 651 -33.93 -15.85 -2.36
N GLU A 652 -35.10 -15.42 -2.82
CA GLU A 652 -36.30 -16.26 -2.92
C GLU A 652 -36.07 -17.44 -3.87
N PHE A 653 -35.49 -17.19 -5.05
CA PHE A 653 -35.14 -18.25 -5.98
C PHE A 653 -34.14 -19.23 -5.36
N TYR A 654 -33.06 -18.75 -4.75
CA TYR A 654 -32.08 -19.59 -4.07
C TYR A 654 -32.71 -20.48 -2.99
N LEU A 655 -33.59 -19.92 -2.14
CA LEU A 655 -34.26 -20.67 -1.08
C LEU A 655 -35.27 -21.68 -1.62
N SER A 656 -35.79 -21.49 -2.83
CA SER A 656 -36.69 -22.43 -3.50
C SER A 656 -35.99 -23.67 -4.06
N LEU A 657 -34.67 -23.62 -4.24
CA LEU A 657 -33.89 -24.73 -4.79
C LEU A 657 -33.74 -25.88 -3.78
N PRO A 658 -33.81 -27.15 -4.23
CA PRO A 658 -33.39 -28.29 -3.42
C PRO A 658 -31.95 -28.13 -2.90
N GLU A 659 -31.65 -28.69 -1.73
CA GLU A 659 -30.33 -28.59 -1.08
C GLU A 659 -29.17 -28.96 -2.01
N ARG A 660 -29.32 -30.04 -2.78
CA ARG A 660 -28.34 -30.47 -3.78
C ARG A 660 -28.04 -29.42 -4.87
N LEU A 661 -29.05 -28.66 -5.30
CA LEU A 661 -28.86 -27.60 -6.30
C LEU A 661 -28.33 -26.32 -5.66
N ARG A 662 -28.76 -25.99 -4.44
CA ARG A 662 -28.23 -24.83 -3.69
C ARG A 662 -26.72 -24.88 -3.52
N SER A 663 -26.15 -26.06 -3.26
CA SER A 663 -24.71 -26.21 -3.03
C SER A 663 -23.84 -25.95 -4.26
N ILE A 664 -24.42 -26.00 -5.47
CA ILE A 664 -23.71 -25.79 -6.75
C ILE A 664 -24.27 -24.62 -7.55
N TYR A 665 -25.24 -23.87 -7.02
CA TYR A 665 -25.83 -22.72 -7.67
C TYR A 665 -24.98 -21.47 -7.47
N TRP A 666 -24.84 -20.69 -8.53
CA TRP A 666 -24.16 -19.40 -8.55
C TRP A 666 -25.05 -18.36 -9.24
N VAL A 667 -24.95 -17.10 -8.81
CA VAL A 667 -25.54 -15.96 -9.52
C VAL A 667 -24.45 -15.33 -10.37
N TRP A 668 -24.65 -15.20 -11.68
CA TRP A 668 -23.71 -14.50 -12.55
C TRP A 668 -24.15 -13.05 -12.71
N LEU A 669 -23.31 -12.13 -12.26
CA LEU A 669 -23.53 -10.69 -12.26
C LEU A 669 -22.58 -10.01 -13.24
N ASP A 670 -23.16 -9.30 -14.20
CA ASP A 670 -22.41 -8.38 -15.05
C ASP A 670 -21.83 -7.25 -14.19
N GLU A 671 -20.74 -6.63 -14.66
CA GLU A 671 -19.98 -5.65 -13.86
C GLU A 671 -20.84 -4.50 -13.29
N ALA A 672 -21.78 -3.98 -14.08
CA ALA A 672 -22.69 -2.91 -13.63
C ALA A 672 -23.57 -3.36 -12.44
N TYR A 673 -23.94 -4.63 -12.41
CA TYR A 673 -24.79 -5.22 -11.39
C TYR A 673 -24.03 -5.63 -10.13
N VAL A 674 -22.71 -5.80 -10.20
CA VAL A 674 -21.89 -6.03 -9.00
C VAL A 674 -22.02 -4.85 -8.03
N VAL A 675 -21.96 -3.63 -8.56
CA VAL A 675 -22.08 -2.39 -7.78
C VAL A 675 -23.45 -2.31 -7.10
N GLU A 676 -24.52 -2.56 -7.86
CA GLU A 676 -25.88 -2.51 -7.36
C GLU A 676 -26.15 -3.63 -6.35
N ALA A 677 -25.57 -4.81 -6.55
CA ALA A 677 -25.64 -5.93 -5.61
C ALA A 677 -25.03 -5.59 -4.25
N VAL A 678 -23.85 -4.95 -4.25
CA VAL A 678 -23.20 -4.51 -3.01
C VAL A 678 -24.04 -3.43 -2.32
N LYS A 679 -24.49 -2.41 -3.05
CA LYS A 679 -25.33 -1.33 -2.49
C LYS A 679 -26.64 -1.84 -1.89
N ALA A 680 -27.28 -2.82 -2.55
CA ALA A 680 -28.53 -3.40 -2.09
C ALA A 680 -28.33 -4.44 -0.97
N GLY A 681 -27.08 -4.73 -0.58
CA GLY A 681 -26.77 -5.70 0.48
C GLY A 681 -27.10 -7.13 0.10
N LEU A 682 -26.77 -7.55 -1.13
CA LEU A 682 -26.93 -8.94 -1.56
C LEU A 682 -26.25 -9.87 -0.54
N TYR A 683 -27.00 -10.91 -0.14
CA TYR A 683 -26.65 -11.82 0.93
C TYR A 683 -25.22 -12.39 0.80
N SER A 684 -24.35 -12.10 1.78
CA SER A 684 -22.91 -12.39 1.72
C SER A 684 -22.53 -13.86 1.47
N ASN A 685 -23.40 -14.81 1.87
CA ASN A 685 -23.11 -16.24 1.78
C ASN A 685 -23.63 -16.89 0.48
N ILE A 686 -24.26 -16.11 -0.43
CA ILE A 686 -24.63 -16.62 -1.75
C ILE A 686 -23.39 -16.69 -2.65
N SER A 687 -23.26 -17.76 -3.42
CA SER A 687 -22.16 -17.91 -4.36
C SER A 687 -22.41 -17.03 -5.59
N VAL A 688 -21.45 -16.19 -5.95
CA VAL A 688 -21.56 -15.27 -7.08
C VAL A 688 -20.40 -15.41 -8.07
N VAL A 689 -20.71 -15.21 -9.34
CA VAL A 689 -19.73 -14.95 -10.39
C VAL A 689 -19.85 -13.48 -10.73
N THR A 690 -18.77 -12.73 -10.64
CA THR A 690 -18.76 -11.29 -10.90
C THR A 690 -17.85 -10.98 -12.07
N GLU A 691 -18.38 -10.35 -13.10
CA GLU A 691 -17.55 -9.74 -14.14
C GLU A 691 -16.91 -8.46 -13.61
N LEU A 692 -15.57 -8.37 -13.67
CA LEU A 692 -14.78 -7.22 -13.20
C LEU A 692 -13.68 -6.90 -14.22
N TYR A 693 -14.06 -6.26 -15.33
CA TYR A 693 -13.15 -5.85 -16.41
C TYR A 693 -12.43 -4.54 -16.12
N ASP A 694 -13.04 -3.66 -15.36
CA ASP A 694 -12.48 -2.39 -14.97
C ASP A 694 -11.54 -2.54 -13.76
N PRO A 695 -10.28 -2.07 -13.83
CA PRO A 695 -9.31 -2.25 -12.73
C PRO A 695 -9.75 -1.62 -11.40
N LEU A 696 -10.44 -0.46 -11.42
CA LEU A 696 -10.98 0.16 -10.20
C LEU A 696 -12.03 -0.73 -9.55
N ARG A 697 -12.98 -1.26 -10.34
CA ARG A 697 -13.99 -2.19 -9.83
C ARG A 697 -13.40 -3.50 -9.34
N LEU A 698 -12.34 -3.99 -9.99
CA LEU A 698 -11.62 -5.15 -9.48
C LEU A 698 -11.04 -4.87 -8.09
N ALA A 699 -10.42 -3.71 -7.88
CA ALA A 699 -9.88 -3.34 -6.57
C ALA A 699 -10.95 -3.18 -5.49
N LEU A 700 -12.11 -2.61 -5.84
CA LEU A 700 -13.21 -2.39 -4.90
C LEU A 700 -14.00 -3.67 -4.57
N TYR A 701 -14.19 -4.55 -5.55
CA TYR A 701 -15.24 -5.57 -5.49
C TYR A 701 -14.73 -7.02 -5.55
N SER A 702 -13.43 -7.29 -5.68
CA SER A 702 -12.87 -8.65 -5.72
C SER A 702 -13.01 -9.43 -4.40
N ARG A 703 -13.29 -8.74 -3.29
CA ARG A 703 -13.33 -9.29 -1.93
C ARG A 703 -14.66 -9.05 -1.20
N VAL A 704 -15.68 -8.53 -1.89
CA VAL A 704 -16.95 -8.15 -1.25
C VAL A 704 -17.87 -9.34 -0.95
N PHE A 705 -17.72 -10.45 -1.67
CA PHE A 705 -18.49 -11.67 -1.44
C PHE A 705 -17.59 -12.78 -0.90
N GLU A 706 -18.09 -13.60 0.03
CA GLU A 706 -17.29 -14.70 0.57
C GLU A 706 -16.94 -15.73 -0.52
N LYS A 707 -17.99 -16.20 -1.24
CA LYS A 707 -17.91 -17.16 -2.33
C LYS A 707 -18.03 -16.47 -3.68
N GLN A 708 -16.90 -16.08 -4.26
CA GLN A 708 -16.86 -15.33 -5.51
C GLN A 708 -15.94 -15.99 -6.54
N ILE A 709 -16.39 -16.03 -7.78
CA ILE A 709 -15.54 -16.22 -8.95
C ILE A 709 -15.42 -14.88 -9.67
N ILE A 710 -14.20 -14.38 -9.82
CA ILE A 710 -13.93 -13.13 -10.53
C ILE A 710 -13.70 -13.44 -12.00
N VAL A 711 -14.59 -13.01 -12.88
CA VAL A 711 -14.42 -13.16 -14.33
C VAL A 711 -13.87 -11.86 -14.91
N THR A 712 -12.75 -11.95 -15.64
CA THR A 712 -12.14 -10.78 -16.27
C THR A 712 -11.28 -11.17 -17.47
N GLY A 713 -10.84 -10.19 -18.25
CA GLY A 713 -10.03 -10.40 -19.44
C GLY A 713 -9.17 -9.18 -19.81
N ILE A 714 -8.28 -9.39 -20.78
CA ILE A 714 -7.42 -8.35 -21.35
C ILE A 714 -7.83 -8.09 -22.78
N TRP A 715 -8.23 -6.84 -23.07
CA TRP A 715 -8.62 -6.44 -24.42
C TRP A 715 -7.39 -6.26 -25.32
N ASN A 716 -7.50 -6.83 -26.52
CA ASN A 716 -6.62 -6.68 -27.67
C ASN A 716 -5.14 -6.88 -27.31
N ALA A 717 -4.81 -7.98 -26.63
CA ALA A 717 -3.41 -8.36 -26.42
C ALA A 717 -2.76 -8.81 -27.74
N GLU A 718 -1.51 -8.39 -27.96
CA GLU A 718 -0.77 -8.67 -29.20
C GLU A 718 -0.14 -10.07 -29.21
N SER A 719 0.17 -10.60 -28.03
CA SER A 719 0.80 -11.91 -27.83
C SER A 719 0.35 -12.53 -26.50
N SER A 720 0.56 -13.84 -26.34
CA SER A 720 0.27 -14.55 -25.08
C SER A 720 1.11 -14.00 -23.91
N ALA A 721 2.35 -13.57 -24.16
CA ALA A 721 3.22 -12.96 -23.16
C ALA A 721 2.70 -11.59 -22.68
N SER A 722 2.33 -10.72 -23.62
CA SER A 722 1.73 -9.41 -23.30
C SER A 722 0.40 -9.57 -22.57
N TRP A 723 -0.41 -10.57 -22.97
CA TRP A 723 -1.63 -10.93 -22.26
C TRP A 723 -1.34 -11.31 -20.80
N ALA A 724 -0.34 -12.17 -20.56
CA ALA A 724 -0.01 -12.68 -19.23
C ALA A 724 0.50 -11.58 -18.29
N GLU A 725 1.34 -10.68 -18.79
CA GLU A 725 1.85 -9.52 -18.05
C GLU A 725 0.70 -8.61 -17.61
N ARG A 726 -0.13 -8.16 -18.56
CA ARG A 726 -1.27 -7.27 -18.30
C ARG A 726 -2.32 -7.93 -17.38
N MET A 727 -2.54 -9.23 -17.53
CA MET A 727 -3.45 -9.99 -16.66
C MET A 727 -2.91 -10.08 -15.23
N ARG A 728 -1.60 -10.33 -15.06
CA ARG A 728 -0.95 -10.36 -13.75
C ARG A 728 -1.10 -9.02 -13.03
N GLU A 729 -0.81 -7.92 -13.71
CA GLU A 729 -0.96 -6.58 -13.15
C GLU A 729 -2.40 -6.32 -12.69
N LYS A 730 -3.36 -6.63 -13.55
CA LYS A 730 -4.78 -6.43 -13.26
C LYS A 730 -5.24 -7.24 -12.05
N LEU A 731 -4.83 -8.51 -11.96
CA LEU A 731 -5.21 -9.37 -10.84
C LEU A 731 -4.50 -9.00 -9.53
N GLY A 732 -3.35 -8.34 -9.61
CA GLY A 732 -2.61 -7.79 -8.47
C GLY A 732 -3.34 -6.68 -7.72
N LEU A 733 -4.50 -6.21 -8.21
CA LEU A 733 -5.34 -5.21 -7.55
C LEU A 733 -6.29 -5.80 -6.51
N GLY A 734 -6.20 -7.10 -6.21
CA GLY A 734 -6.94 -7.72 -5.11
C GLY A 734 -7.57 -9.07 -5.41
N ALA A 735 -7.25 -9.71 -6.54
CA ALA A 735 -7.73 -11.05 -6.89
C ALA A 735 -6.85 -12.20 -6.36
N SER A 736 -5.75 -11.89 -5.66
CA SER A 736 -4.91 -12.90 -5.01
C SER A 736 -5.73 -13.76 -4.03
N GLY A 737 -5.51 -15.07 -4.04
CA GLY A 737 -6.26 -16.03 -3.24
C GLY A 737 -7.71 -16.28 -3.68
N ARG A 738 -8.16 -15.72 -4.82
CA ARG A 738 -9.53 -15.88 -5.32
C ARG A 738 -9.61 -16.87 -6.46
N VAL A 739 -10.82 -17.32 -6.77
CA VAL A 739 -11.10 -18.08 -7.99
C VAL A 739 -11.23 -17.10 -9.16
N VAL A 740 -10.45 -17.30 -10.22
CA VAL A 740 -10.46 -16.42 -11.40
C VAL A 740 -11.00 -17.15 -12.62
N GLY A 741 -11.97 -16.55 -13.30
CA GLY A 741 -12.41 -16.93 -14.63
C GLY A 741 -11.79 -16.02 -15.69
N VAL A 742 -11.11 -16.59 -16.67
CA VAL A 742 -10.54 -15.86 -17.80
C VAL A 742 -11.57 -15.74 -18.92
N TRP A 743 -11.92 -14.52 -19.28
CA TRP A 743 -12.70 -14.19 -20.46
C TRP A 743 -11.73 -13.81 -21.60
N ILE A 744 -11.51 -14.61 -22.65
CA ILE A 744 -12.00 -15.97 -22.98
C ILE A 744 -10.88 -16.81 -23.63
N PHE A 745 -11.12 -18.10 -23.92
CA PHE A 745 -10.15 -18.95 -24.64
C PHE A 745 -9.85 -18.38 -26.04
N ASP A 746 -10.84 -18.30 -26.92
CA ASP A 746 -10.70 -17.75 -28.27
C ASP A 746 -12.02 -17.12 -28.74
N ASP A 747 -11.97 -15.91 -29.29
CA ASP A 747 -13.07 -15.16 -29.94
C ASP A 747 -12.83 -14.94 -31.44
N THR A 748 -11.76 -15.52 -32.00
CA THR A 748 -11.43 -15.27 -33.40
C THR A 748 -12.55 -15.77 -34.31
N ASN A 749 -13.05 -14.90 -35.19
CA ASN A 749 -14.04 -15.23 -36.22
C ASN A 749 -15.40 -15.74 -35.69
N ASP A 750 -15.82 -15.33 -34.50
CA ASP A 750 -17.12 -15.75 -33.91
C ASP A 750 -18.32 -14.85 -34.28
N GLY A 751 -18.04 -13.71 -34.94
CA GLY A 751 -19.01 -12.70 -35.35
C GLY A 751 -19.13 -11.47 -34.45
N PHE A 752 -18.77 -11.55 -33.17
CA PHE A 752 -18.97 -10.46 -32.21
C PHE A 752 -17.87 -9.40 -32.25
N GLY A 753 -16.69 -9.75 -32.79
CA GLY A 753 -15.58 -8.80 -32.93
C GLY A 753 -14.96 -8.40 -31.58
N GLU A 754 -15.23 -9.18 -30.53
CA GLU A 754 -14.51 -9.08 -29.27
C GLU A 754 -13.03 -9.41 -29.48
N LYS A 755 -12.17 -8.88 -28.59
CA LYS A 755 -10.72 -9.10 -28.65
C LYS A 755 -10.16 -9.47 -27.28
N TYR A 756 -10.87 -10.27 -26.51
CA TYR A 756 -10.50 -10.68 -25.16
C TYR A 756 -9.73 -12.01 -25.10
N ARG A 757 -9.58 -12.72 -26.23
CA ARG A 757 -8.90 -14.04 -26.26
C ARG A 757 -7.56 -14.09 -25.53
N ALA A 758 -7.36 -15.18 -24.80
CA ALA A 758 -6.10 -15.55 -24.16
C ALA A 758 -5.29 -16.54 -25.02
N TYR A 759 -5.94 -17.28 -25.93
CA TYR A 759 -5.26 -18.12 -26.92
C TYR A 759 -4.85 -17.28 -28.12
N ILE A 760 -3.54 -17.03 -28.25
CA ILE A 760 -3.00 -16.13 -29.28
C ILE A 760 -1.85 -16.83 -29.99
N ASN A 761 -1.91 -16.89 -31.32
CA ASN A 761 -0.86 -17.45 -32.18
C ASN A 761 -0.44 -18.88 -31.81
N GLY A 762 -1.37 -19.71 -31.33
CA GLY A 762 -1.10 -21.10 -30.98
C GLY A 762 -0.69 -21.33 -29.53
N GLU A 763 -0.56 -20.28 -28.72
CA GLU A 763 -0.14 -20.34 -27.32
C GLU A 763 -1.25 -19.87 -26.37
N LEU A 764 -1.34 -20.50 -25.20
CA LEU A 764 -2.26 -20.11 -24.12
C LEU A 764 -1.45 -19.87 -22.85
N SER A 765 -1.50 -18.63 -22.35
CA SER A 765 -1.02 -18.29 -21.01
C SER A 765 -2.11 -18.49 -19.96
N SER A 766 -1.67 -18.69 -18.72
CA SER A 766 -2.55 -18.84 -17.56
C SER A 766 -2.09 -17.94 -16.44
N PRO A 767 -3.02 -17.23 -15.75
CA PRO A 767 -2.69 -16.48 -14.55
C PRO A 767 -2.52 -17.40 -13.32
N ILE A 768 -2.84 -18.70 -13.45
CA ILE A 768 -2.83 -19.67 -12.36
C ILE A 768 -1.39 -20.05 -12.02
N LYS A 769 -1.03 -19.90 -10.74
CA LYS A 769 0.28 -20.32 -10.25
C LYS A 769 0.33 -21.84 -10.13
N ARG A 770 1.39 -22.44 -10.68
CA ARG A 770 1.64 -23.89 -10.52
C ARG A 770 1.95 -24.21 -9.06
N ILE A 771 1.57 -25.40 -8.62
CA ILE A 771 1.93 -25.91 -7.30
C ILE A 771 3.39 -26.33 -7.36
N GLU A 772 4.25 -25.62 -6.63
CA GLU A 772 5.66 -25.98 -6.44
C GLU A 772 5.89 -26.58 -5.06
N LYS A 773 5.10 -26.15 -4.08
CA LYS A 773 5.11 -26.61 -2.68
C LYS A 773 3.72 -26.99 -2.22
N ILE A 774 3.61 -27.86 -1.22
CA ILE A 774 2.30 -28.33 -0.71
C ILE A 774 1.47 -27.15 -0.17
N GLU A 775 2.12 -26.19 0.50
CA GLU A 775 1.50 -24.95 0.98
C GLU A 775 0.81 -24.12 -0.13
N ASP A 776 1.30 -24.14 -1.38
CA ASP A 776 0.68 -23.40 -2.48
C ASP A 776 -0.76 -23.88 -2.76
N ALA A 777 -1.03 -25.16 -2.52
CA ALA A 777 -2.35 -25.76 -2.71
C ALA A 777 -3.34 -25.39 -1.59
N LEU A 778 -2.82 -24.93 -0.45
CA LEU A 778 -3.60 -24.57 0.74
C LEU A 778 -4.02 -23.09 0.76
N ILE A 779 -3.46 -22.24 -0.12
CA ILE A 779 -3.91 -20.84 -0.31
C ILE A 779 -5.42 -20.79 -0.59
N LEU A 780 -5.90 -21.71 -1.43
CA LEU A 780 -7.32 -21.96 -1.65
C LEU A 780 -7.52 -23.46 -1.84
N PRO A 781 -7.84 -24.21 -0.76
CA PRO A 781 -7.95 -25.65 -0.81
C PRO A 781 -9.07 -26.07 -1.77
N SER A 782 -8.70 -26.79 -2.83
CA SER A 782 -9.63 -27.37 -3.79
C SER A 782 -9.36 -28.87 -3.92
N PHE A 783 -10.36 -29.68 -3.58
CA PHE A 783 -10.20 -31.13 -3.50
C PHE A 783 -10.97 -31.84 -4.61
N SER A 784 -10.31 -32.84 -5.19
CA SER A 784 -10.92 -33.86 -6.03
C SER A 784 -11.02 -35.15 -5.20
N VAL A 785 -12.25 -35.55 -4.88
CA VAL A 785 -12.55 -36.73 -4.04
C VAL A 785 -13.26 -37.80 -4.87
N GLY A 786 -12.93 -39.07 -4.60
CA GLY A 786 -13.50 -40.22 -5.32
C GLY A 786 -14.58 -40.99 -4.57
N SER A 787 -14.70 -40.81 -3.24
CA SER A 787 -15.64 -41.54 -2.38
C SER A 787 -16.32 -40.62 -1.35
N GLU A 788 -17.50 -41.03 -0.87
CA GLU A 788 -18.22 -40.29 0.18
C GLU A 788 -17.43 -40.25 1.50
N ILE A 789 -16.70 -41.32 1.82
CA ILE A 789 -15.87 -41.38 3.03
C ILE A 789 -14.75 -40.33 2.96
N ASP A 790 -14.03 -40.26 1.84
CA ASP A 790 -12.97 -39.27 1.65
C ASP A 790 -13.54 -37.84 1.68
N LEU A 791 -14.72 -37.62 1.11
CA LEU A 791 -15.41 -36.34 1.20
C LEU A 791 -15.74 -35.95 2.64
N MET A 792 -16.25 -36.88 3.46
CA MET A 792 -16.52 -36.64 4.87
C MET A 792 -15.25 -36.25 5.63
N ILE A 793 -14.14 -36.93 5.37
CA ILE A 793 -12.84 -36.62 6.00
C ILE A 793 -12.35 -35.24 5.53
N VAL A 794 -12.40 -34.94 4.24
CA VAL A 794 -12.03 -33.61 3.72
C VAL A 794 -12.87 -32.52 4.38
N ARG A 795 -14.19 -32.69 4.49
CA ARG A 795 -15.07 -31.71 5.14
C ARG A 795 -14.82 -31.57 6.64
N LYS A 796 -14.35 -32.63 7.31
CA LYS A 796 -13.94 -32.57 8.72
C LYS A 796 -12.73 -31.65 8.92
N HIS A 797 -11.73 -31.73 8.04
CA HIS A 797 -10.47 -30.96 8.17
C HIS A 797 -10.50 -29.62 7.43
N PHE A 798 -11.27 -29.52 6.34
CA PHE A 798 -11.37 -28.36 5.47
C PHE A 798 -12.86 -28.08 5.14
N PRO A 799 -13.64 -27.58 6.10
CA PRO A 799 -15.10 -27.43 5.94
C PRO A 799 -15.48 -26.56 4.74
N ASP A 800 -14.72 -25.49 4.49
CA ASP A 800 -15.00 -24.49 3.45
C ASP A 800 -14.31 -24.77 2.11
N ALA A 801 -13.62 -25.89 1.98
CA ALA A 801 -12.88 -26.18 0.77
C ALA A 801 -13.77 -26.36 -0.45
N LEU A 802 -13.23 -25.98 -1.61
CA LEU A 802 -13.86 -26.21 -2.89
C LEU A 802 -13.79 -27.70 -3.21
N ILE A 803 -14.93 -28.31 -3.54
CA ILE A 803 -14.97 -29.69 -4.02
C ILE A 803 -15.26 -29.65 -5.50
N SER A 804 -14.31 -30.10 -6.31
CA SER A 804 -14.42 -30.05 -7.76
C SER A 804 -13.64 -31.15 -8.44
N ASN A 805 -14.14 -31.53 -9.62
CA ASN A 805 -13.43 -32.41 -10.51
C ASN A 805 -12.36 -31.61 -11.22
N GLY A 806 -11.10 -31.84 -10.86
CA GLY A 806 -9.99 -30.96 -11.24
C GLY A 806 -9.41 -30.12 -10.10
N GLY A 807 -9.88 -30.36 -8.86
CA GLY A 807 -9.27 -29.82 -7.64
C GLY A 807 -7.75 -30.06 -7.61
N ARG A 808 -7.04 -29.12 -7.01
CA ARG A 808 -5.57 -29.15 -6.89
C ARG A 808 -5.07 -30.25 -5.96
N ILE A 809 -5.89 -30.66 -5.00
CA ILE A 809 -5.59 -31.71 -4.04
C ILE A 809 -6.44 -32.94 -4.37
N VAL A 810 -5.81 -34.02 -4.80
CA VAL A 810 -6.49 -35.27 -5.15
C VAL A 810 -6.43 -36.21 -3.94
N VAL A 811 -7.59 -36.63 -3.43
CA VAL A 811 -7.70 -37.38 -2.17
C VAL A 811 -8.16 -38.81 -2.40
N GLY A 812 -7.54 -39.73 -1.66
CA GLY A 812 -7.83 -41.16 -1.68
C GLY A 812 -6.91 -41.92 -2.63
N GLY A 813 -6.65 -43.20 -2.36
CA GLY A 813 -5.80 -44.05 -3.23
C GLY A 813 -6.47 -44.40 -4.58
N PRO A 814 -5.72 -44.93 -5.56
CA PRO A 814 -6.24 -45.28 -6.90
C PRO A 814 -7.47 -46.20 -6.93
N LEU A 815 -7.69 -46.98 -5.86
CA LEU A 815 -8.85 -47.85 -5.69
C LEU A 815 -10.15 -47.09 -5.35
N SER A 816 -10.05 -45.98 -4.61
CA SER A 816 -11.20 -45.12 -4.26
C SER A 816 -11.32 -43.91 -5.17
N ASN A 817 -10.20 -43.42 -5.71
CA ASN A 817 -10.13 -42.29 -6.61
C ASN A 817 -9.24 -42.60 -7.81
N ARG A 818 -9.86 -42.84 -8.97
CA ARG A 818 -9.17 -43.16 -10.23
C ARG A 818 -8.20 -42.07 -10.72
N TRP A 819 -8.26 -40.85 -10.15
CA TRP A 819 -7.36 -39.76 -10.47
C TRP A 819 -6.05 -39.78 -9.70
N SER A 820 -5.96 -40.57 -8.63
CA SER A 820 -4.78 -40.64 -7.76
C SER A 820 -3.67 -41.53 -8.30
N SER A 821 -3.78 -41.98 -9.56
CA SER A 821 -2.75 -42.77 -10.21
C SER A 821 -1.59 -41.87 -10.65
N ILE A 822 -0.43 -42.04 -10.01
CA ILE A 822 0.80 -41.31 -10.31
C ILE A 822 1.96 -42.29 -10.51
N LYS A 823 2.92 -41.92 -11.38
CA LYS A 823 4.09 -42.76 -11.67
C LYS A 823 4.95 -42.99 -10.43
N GLY A 824 5.39 -44.23 -10.21
CA GLY A 824 6.26 -44.60 -9.09
C GLY A 824 5.53 -44.92 -7.78
N VAL A 825 4.19 -44.89 -7.79
CA VAL A 825 3.35 -45.26 -6.64
C VAL A 825 2.35 -46.33 -7.07
N SER A 826 2.20 -47.38 -6.28
CA SER A 826 1.20 -48.44 -6.51
C SER A 826 0.53 -48.85 -5.20
N PHE A 827 -0.74 -49.23 -5.28
CA PHE A 827 -1.52 -49.65 -4.12
C PHE A 827 -2.03 -51.08 -4.31
N THR A 828 -2.03 -51.85 -3.22
CA THR A 828 -2.86 -53.03 -3.05
C THR A 828 -3.99 -52.71 -2.07
N LYS A 829 -4.74 -53.72 -1.62
CA LYS A 829 -5.76 -53.54 -0.59
C LYS A 829 -5.17 -53.07 0.75
N ASP A 830 -3.99 -53.58 1.12
CA ASP A 830 -3.42 -53.44 2.48
C ASP A 830 -1.96 -52.95 2.45
N SER A 831 -1.46 -52.51 1.29
CA SER A 831 -0.13 -51.92 1.19
C SER A 831 -0.05 -50.84 0.12
N MET A 832 0.90 -49.92 0.30
CA MET A 832 1.34 -49.00 -0.74
C MET A 832 2.84 -49.19 -1.01
N THR A 833 3.24 -49.05 -2.27
CA THR A 833 4.64 -49.01 -2.67
C THR A 833 4.94 -47.62 -3.19
N VAL A 834 5.97 -46.98 -2.63
CA VAL A 834 6.40 -45.63 -3.01
C VAL A 834 7.88 -45.68 -3.33
N ASN A 835 8.24 -45.35 -4.59
CA ASN A 835 9.63 -45.37 -5.08
C ASN A 835 10.39 -46.69 -4.81
N GLY A 836 9.69 -47.83 -4.75
CA GLY A 836 10.25 -49.17 -4.50
C GLY A 836 10.21 -49.63 -3.04
N THR A 837 9.91 -48.74 -2.08
CA THR A 837 9.70 -49.10 -0.66
C THR A 837 8.25 -49.52 -0.43
N VAL A 838 8.05 -50.66 0.25
CA VAL A 838 6.72 -51.21 0.54
C VAL A 838 6.32 -50.89 1.98
N TYR A 839 5.12 -50.32 2.14
CA TYR A 839 4.50 -50.01 3.43
C TYR A 839 3.21 -50.81 3.58
N THR A 840 3.09 -51.63 4.63
CA THR A 840 1.98 -52.58 4.82
C THR A 840 1.12 -52.19 6.02
N SER A 841 -0.15 -51.87 5.77
CA SER A 841 -1.13 -51.48 6.77
C SER A 841 -1.81 -52.67 7.44
N SER A 842 -2.38 -52.43 8.62
CA SER A 842 -3.32 -53.33 9.29
C SER A 842 -4.54 -52.51 9.69
N TRP A 843 -5.70 -52.85 9.08
CA TRP A 843 -6.93 -52.09 9.21
C TRP A 843 -7.26 -51.71 10.65
N GLY A 844 -7.52 -50.41 10.88
CA GLY A 844 -7.92 -49.87 12.18
C GLY A 844 -6.87 -49.94 13.29
N LYS A 845 -5.62 -50.29 12.98
CA LYS A 845 -4.51 -50.34 13.96
C LYS A 845 -3.29 -49.55 13.51
N ARG A 846 -2.93 -49.67 12.23
CA ARG A 846 -1.74 -49.07 11.65
C ARG A 846 -2.00 -48.77 10.20
N ASP A 847 -1.82 -47.52 9.80
CA ASP A 847 -2.05 -47.12 8.42
C ASP A 847 -1.01 -46.11 7.94
N TYR A 848 -0.71 -46.16 6.64
CA TYR A 848 0.30 -45.31 6.02
C TYR A 848 -0.34 -44.25 5.13
N CYS A 849 0.29 -43.09 5.15
CA CYS A 849 -0.09 -41.87 4.46
C CYS A 849 1.02 -41.47 3.49
N LEU A 850 0.64 -41.00 2.30
CA LEU A 850 1.50 -40.33 1.32
C LEU A 850 0.90 -38.98 0.91
N ILE A 851 1.69 -37.92 1.06
CA ILE A 851 1.45 -36.60 0.48
C ILE A 851 2.53 -36.33 -0.57
N SER A 852 2.16 -35.97 -1.80
CA SER A 852 3.14 -35.80 -2.88
C SER A 852 2.67 -34.83 -3.95
N ILE A 853 3.57 -33.95 -4.43
CA ILE A 853 3.31 -33.10 -5.59
C ILE A 853 3.70 -33.82 -6.88
N ARG A 854 2.77 -33.96 -7.83
CA ARG A 854 3.05 -34.46 -9.19
C ARG A 854 2.17 -33.74 -10.21
N ASP A 855 2.73 -33.44 -11.38
CA ASP A 855 2.00 -32.82 -12.50
C ASP A 855 1.17 -31.58 -12.10
N GLY A 856 1.71 -30.76 -11.19
CA GLY A 856 1.06 -29.54 -10.69
C GLY A 856 -0.15 -29.78 -9.76
N ARG A 857 -0.29 -30.98 -9.18
CA ARG A 857 -1.31 -31.34 -8.18
C ARG A 857 -0.67 -31.95 -6.93
N VAL A 858 -1.35 -31.78 -5.79
CA VAL A 858 -1.03 -32.47 -4.53
C VAL A 858 -1.86 -33.73 -4.46
N TYR A 859 -1.23 -34.86 -4.18
CA TYR A 859 -1.90 -36.14 -3.96
C TYR A 859 -1.84 -36.47 -2.48
N VAL A 860 -2.99 -36.78 -1.89
CA VAL A 860 -3.18 -37.11 -0.48
C VAL A 860 -3.80 -38.49 -0.43
N MET A 861 -2.99 -39.50 -0.11
CA MET A 861 -3.36 -40.90 -0.29
C MET A 861 -3.03 -41.71 0.95
N GLY A 862 -4.03 -42.41 1.50
CA GLY A 862 -3.83 -43.45 2.48
C GLY A 862 -3.93 -44.85 1.88
N THR A 863 -3.35 -45.84 2.56
CA THR A 863 -3.63 -47.25 2.22
C THR A 863 -5.07 -47.60 2.61
N HIS A 864 -5.56 -47.13 3.76
CA HIS A 864 -6.98 -47.11 4.13
C HIS A 864 -7.45 -45.68 4.47
N ARG A 865 -8.69 -45.56 4.98
CA ARG A 865 -9.29 -44.27 5.36
C ARG A 865 -8.52 -43.55 6.46
N PHE A 866 -7.91 -44.30 7.39
CA PHE A 866 -7.19 -43.75 8.53
C PHE A 866 -5.87 -43.09 8.11
N GLY A 867 -5.18 -43.65 7.13
CA GLY A 867 -4.01 -43.06 6.51
C GLY A 867 -4.35 -41.82 5.69
N THR A 868 -5.51 -41.81 5.02
CA THR A 868 -5.99 -40.63 4.28
C THR A 868 -6.32 -39.49 5.25
N GLU A 869 -7.01 -39.81 6.35
CA GLU A 869 -7.27 -38.87 7.44
C GLU A 869 -5.97 -38.38 8.09
N ALA A 870 -5.01 -39.28 8.35
CA ALA A 870 -3.71 -38.90 8.88
C ALA A 870 -2.96 -37.91 7.96
N CYS A 871 -3.01 -38.11 6.64
CA CYS A 871 -2.46 -37.13 5.70
C CYS A 871 -3.15 -35.78 5.80
N LEU A 872 -4.49 -35.76 5.84
CA LEU A 872 -5.26 -34.51 5.91
C LEU A 872 -5.04 -33.78 7.24
N THR A 873 -4.84 -34.51 8.34
CA THR A 873 -4.48 -33.96 9.66
C THR A 873 -3.16 -33.20 9.60
N ILE A 874 -2.11 -33.78 9.01
CA ILE A 874 -0.78 -33.15 8.97
C ILE A 874 -0.58 -32.23 7.76
N LEU A 875 -1.49 -32.20 6.79
CA LEU A 875 -1.34 -31.47 5.53
C LEU A 875 -0.98 -29.98 5.74
N PRO A 876 -1.59 -29.23 6.67
CA PRO A 876 -1.21 -27.84 6.96
C PRO A 876 0.21 -27.69 7.49
N ASP A 877 0.72 -28.71 8.19
CA ASP A 877 2.02 -28.69 8.88
C ASP A 877 3.18 -29.20 8.01
N VAL A 878 2.89 -29.61 6.77
CA VAL A 878 3.91 -30.12 5.86
C VAL A 878 4.91 -29.02 5.47
N GLY A 879 4.45 -27.76 5.38
CA GLY A 879 5.27 -26.60 5.00
C GLY A 879 5.77 -26.69 3.55
N GLN A 880 7.04 -26.33 3.33
CA GLN A 880 7.63 -26.21 1.98
C GLN A 880 8.01 -27.53 1.30
N LYS A 881 7.65 -28.66 1.91
CA LYS A 881 8.01 -29.98 1.39
C LYS A 881 7.22 -30.31 0.12
N THR A 882 7.78 -31.17 -0.70
CA THR A 882 7.16 -31.67 -1.93
C THR A 882 6.65 -33.10 -1.79
N TYR A 883 7.09 -33.79 -0.73
CA TYR A 883 6.77 -35.18 -0.46
C TYR A 883 6.84 -35.49 1.04
N VAL A 884 5.89 -36.30 1.53
CA VAL A 884 5.84 -36.83 2.90
C VAL A 884 5.26 -38.24 2.89
N VAL A 885 5.91 -39.19 3.57
CA VAL A 885 5.31 -40.46 4.01
C VAL A 885 5.21 -40.47 5.52
N ALA A 886 4.02 -40.77 6.03
CA ALA A 886 3.74 -40.82 7.46
C ALA A 886 3.05 -42.13 7.85
N LEU A 887 3.15 -42.46 9.13
CA LEU A 887 2.51 -43.62 9.75
C LEU A 887 1.60 -43.16 10.87
N TRP A 888 0.33 -43.56 10.81
CA TRP A 888 -0.58 -43.49 11.95
C TRP A 888 -0.64 -44.84 12.67
N THR A 889 -0.67 -44.84 13.99
CA THR A 889 -0.82 -46.04 14.83
C THR A 889 -1.80 -45.75 15.97
N ASP A 890 -2.88 -46.52 16.06
CA ASP A 890 -3.87 -46.42 17.14
C ASP A 890 -3.25 -46.91 18.46
N LYS A 891 -2.73 -45.98 19.26
CA LYS A 891 -2.02 -46.28 20.52
C LYS A 891 -3.00 -46.50 21.66
N ASN A 892 -4.13 -45.79 21.64
CA ASN A 892 -5.12 -45.79 22.71
C ASN A 892 -6.29 -46.76 22.46
N GLY A 893 -6.40 -47.33 21.26
CA GLY A 893 -7.40 -48.32 20.87
C GLY A 893 -8.78 -47.75 20.55
N ASN A 894 -8.90 -46.44 20.34
CA ASN A 894 -10.19 -45.77 20.11
C ASN A 894 -10.56 -45.70 18.61
N GLY A 895 -9.64 -46.02 17.70
CA GLY A 895 -9.86 -45.97 16.25
C GLY A 895 -10.09 -44.56 15.69
N ILE A 896 -9.60 -43.52 16.37
CA ILE A 896 -9.63 -42.11 15.96
C ILE A 896 -8.22 -41.71 15.54
N VAL A 897 -8.11 -40.88 14.49
CA VAL A 897 -6.80 -40.38 14.04
C VAL A 897 -6.44 -39.11 14.80
N ASP A 898 -5.56 -39.25 15.78
CA ASP A 898 -5.02 -38.14 16.57
C ASP A 898 -3.61 -37.72 16.07
N GLY A 899 -3.31 -36.43 16.11
CA GLY A 899 -2.06 -35.88 15.55
C GLY A 899 -0.79 -36.42 16.21
N ASP A 900 -0.83 -36.74 17.50
CA ASP A 900 0.27 -37.31 18.29
C ASP A 900 0.49 -38.83 18.03
N GLU A 901 -0.45 -39.46 17.32
CA GLU A 901 -0.33 -40.83 16.82
C GLU A 901 0.32 -40.90 15.43
N ILE A 902 0.55 -39.76 14.79
CA ILE A 902 1.13 -39.67 13.45
C ILE A 902 2.63 -39.42 13.55
N ARG A 903 3.41 -40.26 12.87
CA ARG A 903 4.87 -40.12 12.76
C ARG A 903 5.28 -40.01 11.30
N VAL A 904 5.90 -38.88 10.94
CA VAL A 904 6.56 -38.71 9.64
C VAL A 904 7.75 -39.67 9.57
N LEU A 905 7.80 -40.48 8.51
CA LEU A 905 8.84 -41.47 8.28
C LEU A 905 9.87 -41.00 7.26
N GLU A 906 9.40 -40.30 6.23
CA GLU A 906 10.21 -39.80 5.12
C GLU A 906 9.62 -38.48 4.65
N SER A 907 10.47 -37.53 4.27
CA SER A 907 10.02 -36.28 3.67
C SER A 907 11.11 -35.64 2.82
N GLY A 908 10.72 -34.85 1.80
CA GLY A 908 11.65 -34.18 0.90
C GLY A 908 11.07 -32.96 0.21
#